data_AF-A0AAD9DCA5-F1
#
_entry.id   AF-A0AAD9DCA5-F1
#
_cell.length_a   1.000
_cell.length_b   1.000
_cell.length_c   1.000
_cell.angle_alpha   90.00
_cell.angle_beta   90.00
_cell.angle_gamma   90.00
#
_symmetry.space_group_name_H-M   'P 1'
#
loop_
_entity.id
_entity.type
_entity.pdbx_description
1 polymer ?
#
loop_
_entity_poly.entity_id
_entity_poly.type
_entity_poly.pdbx_seq_one_letter_code
_entity_poly.pdbx_strand_id
1 'polypeptide(L)'
;MDTAAAAVAASTDIESGDFDDSSNNTKAKEAAAGVSAVGIGTIDDTKDEDFDPITLPQSTHTLLFTEPVCSKSFQFSVAIATLSILCLLLALTNNGITLDGIGQVPANVGKAVKTAQFASIFIALLMEEEIPTGLYLLRRIPKTYFKSKFPELCYSKFVAASCLRIFMGYLFLVNVLFLLMMSDNVIDIFFDFIALQFLQQLDDISFNLARMGVFSKSLRVATTSKYFRTEFRRQTKVKRSKRIGFFLKAIYFINLMILLGVQIYVTVKQGNGDYQCKSITVIIKDEVWEESVVQMPGEESKAMVLVYPYFNGIYNQDGTSHDGRPVYVEQKKFDGTPFDTTSPDPVNISVKIPARIQYCKSIRAWVFMHEYIRKSTHHEDSECPWLLRSEETDVYDIEEVQGPWQPDISFVFSHSNVFLTIFAVDITCNECNDNADCNLNGECKKDGKSCECFKDVEGVQFIGQHCEVRLKDDCHTIYGGEFIIKVLSRASCRLLFVVLNVSLPVPLRKEVFNDTWSVVPVGWGKGLFQEYDRPVYVYQGGSPLIDDDNDAAFLIYSGDRWFGLYQPGWQFLFGETFEPLFKASVMNYHESPLLSAFWDRAYTSGTVFVSDPTTGDTPVGVDFYYIRERGNQFGPYGALYPLQLNNQTGRGYFRCNDTNPYLYGDPFQNMNITGPGRRMLHTEGMFDNLFG
;
A
#
# COMPACT_ATOMS: atom_id res chain seq x y z
N MET A 1 35.39 16.08 -18.35
CA MET A 1 34.96 16.11 -19.75
C MET A 1 33.67 16.90 -19.82
N ASP A 2 33.66 17.84 -20.74
CA ASP A 2 32.83 19.04 -20.78
C ASP A 2 31.34 18.81 -21.10
N THR A 3 30.53 19.75 -20.62
CA THR A 3 29.31 20.33 -21.21
C THR A 3 28.38 19.46 -22.07
N ALA A 4 27.10 19.42 -21.69
CA ALA A 4 26.02 19.94 -22.53
C ALA A 4 24.70 20.05 -21.76
N ALA A 5 24.13 21.26 -21.78
CA ALA A 5 22.76 21.58 -21.43
C ALA A 5 21.98 21.85 -22.73
N ALA A 6 20.74 21.34 -22.83
CA ALA A 6 19.71 21.78 -23.77
C ALA A 6 18.35 21.29 -23.19
N ALA A 7 17.49 22.17 -22.68
CA ALA A 7 16.48 22.96 -23.41
C ALA A 7 15.26 22.11 -23.82
N VAL A 8 14.14 22.32 -23.10
CA VAL A 8 12.79 22.02 -23.60
C VAL A 8 11.93 23.24 -23.32
N ALA A 9 11.46 23.86 -24.40
CA ALA A 9 10.45 24.90 -24.43
C ALA A 9 9.25 24.35 -25.22
N ALA A 10 8.06 24.45 -24.66
CA ALA A 10 6.76 24.31 -25.33
C ALA A 10 5.85 25.37 -24.67
N SER A 11 5.44 26.43 -25.36
CA SER A 11 4.39 26.51 -26.40
C SER A 11 3.00 26.21 -25.81
N THR A 12 2.28 27.27 -25.48
CA THR A 12 0.81 27.33 -25.53
C THR A 12 0.42 28.74 -25.97
N ASP A 13 -0.13 28.81 -27.19
CA ASP A 13 -0.81 29.95 -27.78
C ASP A 13 -2.15 30.17 -27.08
N ILE A 14 -2.46 31.42 -26.69
CA ILE A 14 -3.83 31.85 -26.33
C ILE A 14 -4.11 33.17 -27.03
N GLU A 15 -5.28 33.19 -27.67
CA GLU A 15 -5.85 34.20 -28.57
C GLU A 15 -5.86 35.63 -28.03
N SER A 16 -5.44 36.57 -28.88
CA SER A 16 -5.66 38.00 -28.72
C SER A 16 -7.06 38.39 -29.23
N GLY A 17 -7.96 38.72 -28.32
CA GLY A 17 -9.21 39.42 -28.60
C GLY A 17 -9.06 40.91 -28.31
N ASP A 18 -9.10 41.73 -29.36
CA ASP A 18 -9.18 43.19 -29.29
C ASP A 18 -10.50 43.65 -28.66
N PHE A 19 -10.41 44.49 -27.62
CA PHE A 19 -11.51 45.36 -27.22
C PHE A 19 -10.96 46.68 -26.68
N ASP A 20 -10.96 47.69 -27.56
CA ASP A 20 -10.79 49.10 -27.18
C ASP A 20 -12.04 49.55 -26.42
N ASP A 21 -11.88 50.07 -25.20
CA ASP A 21 -12.58 51.31 -24.86
C ASP A 21 -11.91 52.10 -23.73
N SER A 22 -11.93 53.41 -23.92
CA SER A 22 -11.34 54.41 -23.05
C SER A 22 -12.21 54.71 -21.83
N SER A 23 -11.61 54.98 -20.66
CA SER A 23 -11.94 56.19 -19.87
C SER A 23 -11.05 56.36 -18.63
N ASN A 24 -10.78 57.64 -18.36
CA ASN A 24 -10.05 58.25 -17.26
C ASN A 24 -10.37 57.73 -15.84
N ASN A 25 -9.33 57.47 -15.03
CA ASN A 25 -9.00 58.31 -13.84
C ASN A 25 -7.90 57.70 -12.95
N THR A 26 -6.85 58.52 -12.72
CA THR A 26 -6.32 58.92 -11.41
C THR A 26 -5.92 57.86 -10.36
N LYS A 27 -4.61 57.84 -10.04
CA LYS A 27 -3.95 57.44 -8.78
C LYS A 27 -3.97 55.94 -8.37
N ALA A 28 -2.88 55.24 -8.65
CA ALA A 28 -2.19 54.37 -7.69
C ALA A 28 -0.78 54.06 -8.20
N LYS A 29 0.25 54.55 -7.51
CA LYS A 29 1.66 54.24 -7.77
C LYS A 29 2.31 53.94 -6.44
N GLU A 30 2.22 52.70 -5.99
CA GLU A 30 3.06 52.13 -4.92
C GLU A 30 2.79 50.63 -4.79
N ALA A 31 3.72 49.81 -5.29
CA ALA A 31 4.10 48.48 -4.80
C ALA A 31 4.80 47.68 -5.92
N ALA A 32 6.04 48.06 -6.26
CA ALA A 32 7.01 47.18 -6.91
C ALA A 32 8.41 47.83 -6.88
N ALA A 33 9.19 47.53 -5.85
CA ALA A 33 10.64 47.68 -5.85
C ALA A 33 11.16 46.37 -5.20
N GLY A 34 11.90 45.50 -5.87
CA GLY A 34 12.98 45.79 -6.82
C GLY A 34 14.29 45.60 -6.06
N VAL A 35 14.69 44.33 -5.89
CA VAL A 35 15.98 43.95 -5.31
C VAL A 35 17.08 44.40 -6.27
N SER A 36 17.80 45.46 -5.91
CA SER A 36 18.99 45.94 -6.62
C SER A 36 20.24 45.63 -5.82
N ALA A 37 21.22 45.02 -6.50
CA ALA A 37 22.51 44.63 -5.96
C ALA A 37 23.30 45.86 -5.46
N VAL A 38 23.81 45.76 -4.23
CA VAL A 38 24.57 46.81 -3.54
C VAL A 38 26.02 46.80 -3.99
N GLY A 39 26.44 47.90 -4.62
CA GLY A 39 27.84 48.23 -4.86
C GLY A 39 28.53 48.66 -3.55
N ILE A 40 29.73 48.13 -3.33
CA ILE A 40 30.60 48.44 -2.19
C ILE A 40 31.24 49.81 -2.43
N GLY A 41 30.64 50.85 -1.86
CA GLY A 41 31.23 52.18 -1.70
C GLY A 41 31.47 52.45 -0.22
N THR A 42 32.66 52.90 0.14
CA THR A 42 33.05 53.33 1.49
C THR A 42 32.23 54.55 1.92
N ILE A 43 31.33 54.37 2.88
CA ILE A 43 30.43 55.42 3.42
C ILE A 43 31.01 55.97 4.72
N ASP A 44 31.07 57.30 4.77
CA ASP A 44 31.43 58.16 5.90
C ASP A 44 30.32 58.14 6.98
N ASP A 45 30.73 57.95 8.24
CA ASP A 45 30.02 57.17 9.26
C ASP A 45 29.40 58.03 10.38
N THR A 46 28.79 59.18 10.04
CA THR A 46 28.20 60.11 11.03
C THR A 46 26.80 60.62 10.68
N LYS A 47 26.01 59.89 9.91
CA LYS A 47 24.57 60.20 9.80
C LYS A 47 23.86 59.68 11.05
N ASP A 48 23.32 60.60 11.84
CA ASP A 48 22.36 60.29 12.90
C ASP A 48 21.19 59.53 12.27
N GLU A 49 21.19 58.20 12.41
CA GLU A 49 20.08 57.36 11.98
C GLU A 49 18.85 57.75 12.80
N ASP A 50 17.94 58.49 12.18
CA ASP A 50 16.59 58.76 12.70
C ASP A 50 15.88 57.41 12.89
N PHE A 51 15.97 56.88 14.10
CA PHE A 51 15.43 55.57 14.42
C PHE A 51 13.91 55.62 14.50
N ASP A 52 13.25 54.82 13.66
CA ASP A 52 11.81 54.66 13.69
C ASP A 52 11.31 54.28 15.09
N PRO A 53 10.30 55.00 15.61
CA PRO A 53 9.71 54.69 16.90
C PRO A 53 9.06 53.31 16.88
N ILE A 54 9.15 52.59 18.00
CA ILE A 54 8.55 51.26 18.10
C ILE A 54 7.06 51.44 18.34
N THR A 55 6.25 50.89 17.44
CA THR A 55 4.81 50.77 17.61
C THR A 55 4.46 49.33 18.02
N LEU A 56 3.30 49.15 18.64
CA LEU A 56 2.76 47.81 18.89
C LEU A 56 2.31 47.20 17.55
N PRO A 57 2.52 45.88 17.33
CA PRO A 57 2.03 45.24 16.12
C PRO A 57 0.51 45.33 16.05
N GLN A 58 0.02 45.51 14.83
CA GLN A 58 -1.40 45.60 14.51
C GLN A 58 -2.01 44.22 14.35
N SER A 59 -2.00 43.43 15.43
CA SER A 59 -2.49 42.06 15.46
C SER A 59 -3.53 41.86 16.55
N THR A 60 -4.35 40.81 16.45
CA THR A 60 -5.35 40.53 17.50
C THR A 60 -4.69 40.28 18.86
N HIS A 61 -3.49 39.69 18.90
CA HIS A 61 -2.72 39.51 20.14
C HIS A 61 -2.54 40.79 20.95
N THR A 62 -2.43 41.94 20.28
CA THR A 62 -2.35 43.23 20.97
C THR A 62 -3.64 43.57 21.70
N LEU A 63 -4.80 43.22 21.13
CA LEU A 63 -6.12 43.41 21.76
C LEU A 63 -6.26 42.62 23.07
N LEU A 64 -5.63 41.44 23.19
CA LEU A 64 -5.68 40.62 24.42
C LEU A 64 -5.20 41.37 25.65
N PHE A 65 -4.21 42.26 25.50
CA PHE A 65 -3.67 42.99 26.65
C PHE A 65 -4.09 44.45 26.72
N THR A 66 -4.55 45.06 25.62
CA THR A 66 -5.05 46.46 25.64
C THR A 66 -6.50 46.57 26.10
N GLU A 67 -7.32 45.53 25.90
CA GLU A 67 -8.76 45.58 26.20
C GLU A 67 -9.09 44.98 27.59
N PRO A 68 -10.18 45.46 28.24
CA PRO A 68 -10.62 44.91 29.52
C PRO A 68 -11.07 43.44 29.37
N VAL A 69 -10.87 42.64 30.42
CA VAL A 69 -11.33 41.24 30.42
C VAL A 69 -12.84 41.24 30.25
N CYS A 70 -13.37 40.32 29.44
CA CYS A 70 -14.78 40.23 29.07
C CYS A 70 -15.32 41.33 28.14
N SER A 71 -14.48 42.23 27.62
CA SER A 71 -14.93 43.12 26.54
C SER A 71 -15.18 42.32 25.25
N LYS A 72 -16.07 42.83 24.37
CA LYS A 72 -16.34 42.19 23.07
C LYS A 72 -15.07 42.06 22.22
N SER A 73 -14.18 43.04 22.28
CA SER A 73 -12.90 43.05 21.57
C SER A 73 -11.92 42.02 22.15
N PHE A 74 -11.90 41.85 23.47
CA PHE A 74 -11.11 40.81 24.12
C PHE A 74 -11.62 39.40 23.74
N GLN A 75 -12.94 39.17 23.81
CA GLN A 75 -13.56 37.91 23.39
C GLN A 75 -13.27 37.60 21.92
N PHE A 76 -13.36 38.61 21.03
CA PHE A 76 -13.00 38.46 19.62
C PHE A 76 -11.56 37.99 19.45
N SER A 77 -10.61 38.63 20.12
CA SER A 77 -9.21 38.22 20.02
C SER A 77 -8.94 36.83 20.58
N VAL A 78 -9.58 36.45 21.68
CA VAL A 78 -9.49 35.08 22.22
C VAL A 78 -10.07 34.07 21.23
N ALA A 79 -11.19 34.38 20.60
CA ALA A 79 -11.82 33.52 19.59
C ALA A 79 -10.90 33.31 18.38
N ILE A 80 -10.29 34.38 17.86
CA ILE A 80 -9.34 34.29 16.74
C ILE A 80 -8.10 33.48 17.12
N ALA A 81 -7.48 33.73 18.28
CA ALA A 81 -6.34 32.95 18.73
C ALA A 81 -6.69 31.47 18.94
N THR A 82 -7.87 31.19 19.50
CA THR A 82 -8.37 29.81 19.68
C THR A 82 -8.59 29.13 18.34
N LEU A 83 -9.16 29.83 17.36
CA LEU A 83 -9.36 29.32 16.01
C LEU A 83 -8.03 29.00 15.33
N SER A 84 -7.05 29.92 15.37
CA SER A 84 -5.71 29.70 14.81
C SER A 84 -5.02 28.49 15.45
N ILE A 85 -5.06 28.37 16.79
CA ILE A 85 -4.50 27.22 17.50
C ILE A 85 -5.23 25.93 17.12
N LEU A 86 -6.56 25.95 17.05
CA LEU A 86 -7.36 24.78 16.66
C LEU A 86 -7.01 24.34 15.23
N CYS A 87 -6.91 25.26 14.28
CA CYS A 87 -6.51 24.96 12.91
C CYS A 87 -5.09 24.36 12.84
N LEU A 88 -4.13 24.91 13.60
CA LEU A 88 -2.77 24.36 13.66
C LEU A 88 -2.71 22.99 14.34
N LEU A 89 -3.57 22.73 15.34
CA LEU A 89 -3.67 21.41 15.97
C LEU A 89 -4.35 20.40 15.04
N LEU A 90 -5.40 20.82 14.31
CA LEU A 90 -6.07 19.97 13.32
C LEU A 90 -5.12 19.62 12.17
N ALA A 91 -4.34 20.59 11.68
CA ALA A 91 -3.30 20.34 10.69
C ALA A 91 -2.29 19.32 11.24
N LEU A 92 -1.84 19.48 12.48
CA LEU A 92 -0.88 18.58 13.12
C LEU A 92 -1.42 17.14 13.25
N THR A 93 -2.70 16.98 13.63
CA THR A 93 -3.34 15.67 13.73
C THR A 93 -3.63 15.05 12.37
N ASN A 94 -3.92 15.87 11.35
CA ASN A 94 -4.17 15.40 9.99
C ASN A 94 -2.87 14.93 9.32
N ASN A 95 -1.75 15.56 9.66
CA ASN A 95 -0.40 15.14 9.25
C ASN A 95 0.12 14.00 10.13
N GLY A 96 -0.77 13.10 10.54
CA GLY A 96 -0.44 11.80 11.14
C GLY A 96 0.24 11.82 12.51
N ILE A 97 0.18 12.90 13.30
CA ILE A 97 0.45 12.76 14.74
C ILE A 97 -0.80 12.21 15.40
N THR A 98 -0.88 10.89 15.50
CA THR A 98 -1.87 10.22 16.35
C THR A 98 -1.28 10.01 17.74
N LEU A 99 -2.14 9.74 18.73
CA LEU A 99 -1.69 9.34 20.06
C LEU A 99 -0.87 8.04 20.02
N ASP A 100 -1.01 7.26 18.95
CA ASP A 100 -0.43 5.94 18.78
C ASP A 100 0.89 5.96 17.98
N GLY A 101 1.25 7.08 17.34
CA GLY A 101 2.52 7.18 16.62
C GLY A 101 2.69 8.40 15.72
N ILE A 102 3.85 8.44 15.06
CA ILE A 102 4.08 9.30 13.89
C ILE A 102 3.55 8.53 12.69
N GLY A 103 2.72 9.17 11.86
CA GLY A 103 2.13 8.55 10.68
C GLY A 103 3.17 8.06 9.68
N GLN A 104 2.70 7.42 8.60
CA GLN A 104 3.53 6.77 7.61
C GLN A 104 4.49 7.78 6.95
N VAL A 105 5.77 7.69 7.33
CA VAL A 105 6.85 8.45 6.68
C VAL A 105 7.21 7.67 5.41
N PRO A 106 7.22 8.30 4.22
CA PRO A 106 7.53 7.60 2.98
C PRO A 106 8.91 6.94 3.10
N ALA A 107 9.00 5.69 2.65
CA ALA A 107 10.18 4.84 2.70
C ALA A 107 11.44 5.60 2.29
N ASN A 108 11.36 6.27 1.14
CA ASN A 108 12.37 7.20 0.68
C ASN A 108 11.79 8.10 -0.40
N VAL A 109 12.32 9.31 -0.48
CA VAL A 109 11.83 10.36 -1.38
C VAL A 109 12.86 10.69 -2.45
N GLY A 110 12.39 11.11 -3.62
CA GLY A 110 13.26 11.50 -4.73
C GLY A 110 14.22 12.63 -4.38
N LYS A 111 15.35 12.74 -5.10
CA LYS A 111 16.37 13.79 -4.85
C LYS A 111 15.80 15.22 -4.95
N ALA A 112 14.85 15.44 -5.85
CA ALA A 112 14.16 16.72 -6.02
C ALA A 112 13.34 17.07 -4.77
N VAL A 113 12.58 16.11 -4.24
CA VAL A 113 11.77 16.23 -3.03
C VAL A 113 12.66 16.51 -1.81
N LYS A 114 13.76 15.77 -1.63
CA LYS A 114 14.75 16.06 -0.56
C LYS A 114 15.28 17.49 -0.65
N THR A 115 15.63 17.93 -1.85
CA THR A 115 16.14 19.29 -2.06
C THR A 115 15.07 20.34 -1.71
N ALA A 116 13.83 20.12 -2.13
CA ALA A 116 12.70 20.96 -1.77
C ALA A 116 12.46 20.98 -0.25
N GLN A 117 12.47 19.84 0.42
CA GLN A 117 12.32 19.74 1.87
C GLN A 117 13.37 20.57 2.61
N PHE A 118 14.65 20.45 2.23
CA PHE A 118 15.72 21.25 2.83
C PHE A 118 15.57 22.75 2.53
N ALA A 119 15.20 23.13 1.31
CA ALA A 119 14.96 24.53 0.95
C ALA A 119 13.77 25.12 1.74
N SER A 120 12.70 24.36 1.91
CA SER A 120 11.50 24.75 2.64
C SER A 120 11.78 25.01 4.12
N ILE A 121 12.76 24.35 4.75
CA ILE A 121 13.18 24.69 6.12
C ILE A 121 13.69 26.14 6.21
N PHE A 122 14.47 26.60 5.22
CA PHE A 122 14.94 27.99 5.19
C PHE A 122 13.80 28.96 4.94
N ILE A 123 12.91 28.64 4.00
CA ILE A 123 11.76 29.48 3.68
C ILE A 123 10.82 29.59 4.89
N ALA A 124 10.54 28.49 5.58
CA ALA A 124 9.73 28.45 6.79
C ALA A 124 10.28 29.34 7.90
N LEU A 125 11.58 29.28 8.14
CA LEU A 125 12.21 30.13 9.15
C LEU A 125 12.23 31.61 8.76
N LEU A 126 12.29 31.93 7.46
CA LEU A 126 12.22 33.31 6.99
C LEU A 126 10.79 33.87 7.08
N MET A 127 9.79 33.02 6.89
CA MET A 127 8.37 33.41 6.94
C MET A 127 7.80 33.43 8.36
N GLU A 128 8.51 32.82 9.32
CA GLU A 128 8.13 32.83 10.73
C GLU A 128 8.38 34.20 11.40
N GLU A 129 7.31 34.99 11.52
CA GLU A 129 7.31 36.34 12.10
C GLU A 129 6.79 36.41 13.56
N GLU A 130 6.13 35.35 14.06
CA GLU A 130 5.48 35.36 15.37
C GLU A 130 6.49 35.25 16.52
N ILE A 131 7.43 34.31 16.42
CA ILE A 131 8.53 34.12 17.38
C ILE A 131 9.38 35.40 17.58
N PRO A 132 9.96 36.02 16.52
CA PRO A 132 10.80 37.20 16.71
C PRO A 132 10.04 38.38 17.29
N THR A 133 8.79 38.60 16.84
CA THR A 133 7.96 39.70 17.28
C THR A 133 7.60 39.55 18.76
N GLY A 134 7.19 38.35 19.18
CA GLY A 134 6.87 38.07 20.60
C GLY A 134 8.09 38.24 21.52
N LEU A 135 9.25 37.70 21.13
CA LEU A 135 10.49 37.84 21.90
C LEU A 135 11.00 39.28 21.95
N TYR A 136 10.89 39.99 20.84
CA TYR A 136 11.27 41.39 20.73
C TYR A 136 10.41 42.27 21.65
N LEU A 137 9.09 42.06 21.68
CA LEU A 137 8.18 42.78 22.57
C LEU A 137 8.49 42.51 24.05
N LEU A 138 8.60 41.24 24.46
CA LEU A 138 8.91 40.84 25.84
C LEU A 138 10.19 41.49 26.35
N ARG A 139 11.20 41.58 25.49
CA ARG A 139 12.52 42.08 25.87
C ARG A 139 12.63 43.60 25.80
N ARG A 140 11.97 44.26 24.84
CA ARG A 140 12.11 45.71 24.62
C ARG A 140 11.23 46.54 25.55
N ILE A 141 10.16 45.97 26.10
CA ILE A 141 9.20 46.67 26.95
C ILE A 141 9.34 46.20 28.42
N PRO A 142 10.17 46.88 29.25
CA PRO A 142 10.31 46.51 30.65
C PRO A 142 9.06 46.89 31.47
N LYS A 143 8.77 46.10 32.50
CA LYS A 143 7.61 46.28 33.40
C LYS A 143 7.46 47.70 33.93
N THR A 144 8.55 48.36 34.31
CA THR A 144 8.54 49.73 34.84
C THR A 144 8.08 50.74 33.79
N TYR A 145 8.58 50.61 32.56
CA TYR A 145 8.23 51.50 31.47
C TYR A 145 6.79 51.25 30.99
N PHE A 146 6.39 49.98 30.89
CA PHE A 146 5.01 49.62 30.57
C PHE A 146 4.01 50.23 31.55
N LYS A 147 4.23 50.07 32.87
CA LYS A 147 3.38 50.66 33.92
C LYS A 147 3.38 52.19 33.90
N SER A 148 4.50 52.82 33.53
CA SER A 148 4.57 54.29 33.44
C SER A 148 3.76 54.85 32.27
N LYS A 149 3.68 54.11 31.16
CA LYS A 149 2.93 54.52 29.96
C LYS A 149 1.47 54.09 30.00
N PHE A 150 1.18 52.94 30.59
CA PHE A 150 -0.16 52.37 30.70
C PHE A 150 -0.42 51.93 32.15
N PRO A 151 -0.71 52.88 33.07
CA PRO A 151 -0.97 52.54 34.46
C PRO A 151 -2.22 51.67 34.64
N GLU A 152 -3.16 51.74 33.69
CA GLU A 152 -4.42 50.98 33.69
C GLU A 152 -4.25 49.52 33.23
N LEU A 153 -3.16 49.19 32.53
CA LEU A 153 -2.97 47.87 31.94
C LEU A 153 -2.11 46.95 32.82
N CYS A 154 -2.55 45.70 32.96
CA CYS A 154 -1.80 44.67 33.67
C CYS A 154 -0.64 44.14 32.82
N TYR A 155 0.60 44.30 33.28
CA TYR A 155 1.79 43.76 32.61
C TYR A 155 1.75 42.24 32.40
N SER A 156 1.08 41.49 33.28
CA SER A 156 0.91 40.04 33.12
C SER A 156 0.15 39.67 31.85
N LYS A 157 -0.87 40.45 31.45
CA LYS A 157 -1.60 40.23 30.19
C LYS A 157 -0.70 40.44 28.97
N PHE A 158 0.14 41.47 29.02
CA PHE A 158 1.12 41.75 27.96
C PHE A 158 2.11 40.59 27.78
N VAL A 159 2.62 40.05 28.90
CA VAL A 159 3.51 38.88 28.87
C VAL A 159 2.77 37.66 28.32
N ALA A 160 1.55 37.38 28.80
CA ALA A 160 0.75 36.25 28.34
C ALA A 160 0.46 36.32 26.83
N ALA A 161 0.05 37.47 26.31
CA ALA A 161 -0.19 37.68 24.89
C ALA A 161 1.08 37.47 24.04
N SER A 162 2.23 37.94 24.53
CA SER A 162 3.50 37.75 23.83
C SER A 162 3.99 36.28 23.87
N CYS A 163 3.77 35.58 25.00
CA CYS A 163 4.03 34.15 25.11
C CYS A 163 3.11 33.32 24.19
N LEU A 164 1.85 33.71 24.06
CA LEU A 164 0.90 33.08 23.14
C LEU A 164 1.37 33.21 21.69
N ARG A 165 1.86 34.39 21.30
CA ARG A 165 2.46 34.64 19.97
C ARG A 165 3.64 33.70 19.69
N ILE A 166 4.57 33.59 20.64
CA ILE A 166 5.73 32.68 20.53
C ILE A 166 5.27 31.21 20.43
N PHE A 167 4.27 30.83 21.23
CA PHE A 167 3.72 29.48 21.21
C PHE A 167 3.12 29.13 19.85
N MET A 168 2.34 30.02 19.24
CA MET A 168 1.79 29.78 17.90
C MET A 168 2.86 29.67 16.82
N GLY A 169 3.91 30.50 16.88
CA GLY A 169 5.04 30.38 15.97
C GLY A 169 5.77 29.04 16.08
N TYR A 170 5.95 28.50 17.30
CA TYR A 170 6.50 27.15 17.45
C TYR A 170 5.55 26.04 16.99
N LEU A 171 4.23 26.18 17.22
CA LEU A 171 3.26 25.24 16.66
C LEU A 171 3.31 25.22 15.13
N PHE A 172 3.50 26.37 14.49
CA PHE A 172 3.70 26.45 13.05
C PHE A 172 4.99 25.73 12.61
N LEU A 173 6.13 26.00 13.24
CA LEU A 173 7.40 25.33 12.89
C LEU A 173 7.32 23.80 13.06
N VAL A 174 6.62 23.33 14.10
CA VAL A 174 6.38 21.89 14.29
C VAL A 174 5.49 21.33 13.18
N ASN A 175 4.39 22.00 12.82
CA ASN A 175 3.55 21.59 11.70
C ASN A 175 4.33 21.49 10.38
N VAL A 176 5.14 22.50 10.07
CA VAL A 176 6.01 22.48 8.88
C VAL A 176 6.96 21.28 8.92
N LEU A 177 7.59 21.00 10.07
CA LEU A 177 8.50 19.86 10.19
C LEU A 177 7.80 18.52 9.84
N PHE A 178 6.59 18.30 10.36
CA PHE A 178 5.83 17.07 10.08
C PHE A 178 5.38 16.97 8.62
N LEU A 179 4.91 18.07 8.03
CA LEU A 179 4.59 18.12 6.60
C LEU A 179 5.79 17.76 5.72
N LEU A 180 6.95 18.32 6.03
CA LEU A 180 8.18 18.03 5.28
C LEU A 180 8.63 16.57 5.44
N MET A 181 8.35 15.93 6.57
CA MET A 181 8.68 14.52 6.77
C MET A 181 7.77 13.58 5.98
N MET A 182 6.49 13.92 5.83
CA MET A 182 5.49 13.03 5.20
C MET A 182 5.37 13.24 3.69
N SER A 183 5.73 14.41 3.18
CA SER A 183 5.52 14.70 1.77
C SER A 183 6.48 13.93 0.86
N ASP A 184 5.91 13.27 -0.14
CA ASP A 184 6.55 12.55 -1.24
C ASP A 184 6.63 13.39 -2.53
N ASN A 185 5.95 14.54 -2.60
CA ASN A 185 5.86 15.38 -3.78
C ASN A 185 6.23 16.84 -3.48
N VAL A 186 7.00 17.45 -4.39
CA VAL A 186 7.45 18.84 -4.26
C VAL A 186 6.28 19.83 -4.25
N ILE A 187 5.24 19.58 -5.04
CA ILE A 187 4.11 20.49 -5.19
C ILE A 187 3.30 20.56 -3.88
N ASP A 188 3.08 19.42 -3.24
CA ASP A 188 2.30 19.32 -2.02
C ASP A 188 3.00 20.05 -0.86
N ILE A 189 4.34 19.94 -0.77
CA ILE A 189 5.15 20.73 0.17
C ILE A 189 4.83 22.23 0.06
N PHE A 190 4.78 22.78 -1.16
CA PHE A 190 4.55 24.21 -1.34
C PHE A 190 3.09 24.59 -1.08
N PHE A 191 2.12 23.75 -1.44
CA PHE A 191 0.70 24.03 -1.16
C PHE A 191 0.40 24.01 0.33
N ASP A 192 0.89 23.01 1.06
CA ASP A 192 0.69 22.93 2.50
C ASP A 192 1.37 24.09 3.22
N PHE A 193 2.53 24.52 2.72
CA PHE A 193 3.24 25.66 3.25
C PHE A 193 2.48 26.98 3.04
N ILE A 194 1.87 27.19 1.86
CA ILE A 194 0.99 28.35 1.60
C ILE A 194 -0.23 28.31 2.52
N ALA A 195 -0.84 27.14 2.71
CA ALA A 195 -2.00 26.97 3.58
C ALA A 195 -1.65 27.30 5.05
N LEU A 196 -0.50 26.83 5.56
CA LEU A 196 -0.04 27.17 6.90
C LEU A 196 0.28 28.66 7.05
N GLN A 197 0.86 29.30 6.02
CA GLN A 197 1.11 30.74 6.05
C GLN A 197 -0.20 31.54 6.14
N PHE A 198 -1.23 31.11 5.42
CA PHE A 198 -2.55 31.74 5.51
C PHE A 198 -3.13 31.65 6.93
N LEU A 199 -2.95 30.52 7.62
CA LEU A 199 -3.38 30.37 9.02
C LEU A 199 -2.67 31.34 9.97
N GLN A 200 -1.38 31.61 9.74
CA GLN A 200 -0.64 32.60 10.52
C GLN A 200 -1.15 34.03 10.26
N GLN A 201 -1.51 34.36 9.03
CA GLN A 201 -2.02 35.70 8.67
C GLN A 201 -3.46 35.97 9.13
N LEU A 202 -4.16 34.96 9.64
CA LEU A 202 -5.56 35.07 10.05
C LEU A 202 -5.76 36.15 11.12
N ASP A 203 -4.81 36.30 12.06
CA ASP A 203 -4.91 37.29 13.12
C ASP A 203 -4.75 38.73 12.60
N ASP A 204 -3.80 38.99 11.72
CA ASP A 204 -3.58 40.28 11.09
C ASP A 204 -4.74 40.66 10.15
N ILE A 205 -5.24 39.71 9.36
CA ILE A 205 -6.44 39.92 8.52
C ILE A 205 -7.65 40.25 9.40
N SER A 206 -7.87 39.48 10.47
CA SER A 206 -8.97 39.71 11.40
C SER A 206 -8.88 41.06 12.09
N PHE A 207 -7.67 41.49 12.46
CA PHE A 207 -7.42 42.82 13.02
C PHE A 207 -7.74 43.93 12.01
N ASN A 208 -7.30 43.78 10.76
CA ASN A 208 -7.55 44.75 9.69
C ASN A 208 -9.06 44.87 9.37
N LEU A 209 -9.77 43.75 9.30
CA LEU A 209 -11.23 43.73 9.11
C LEU A 209 -11.97 44.38 10.30
N ALA A 210 -11.52 44.12 11.53
CA ALA A 210 -12.03 44.78 12.73
C ALA A 210 -11.80 46.30 12.69
N ARG A 211 -10.64 46.74 12.20
CA ARG A 211 -10.29 48.16 12.01
C ARG A 211 -11.12 48.85 10.93
N MET A 212 -11.45 48.15 9.85
CA MET A 212 -12.37 48.65 8.81
C MET A 212 -13.81 48.76 9.34
N GLY A 213 -14.13 48.08 10.45
CA GLY A 213 -15.44 48.09 11.08
C GLY A 213 -16.41 47.07 10.52
N VAL A 214 -15.90 46.01 9.87
CA VAL A 214 -16.69 44.91 9.31
C VAL A 214 -17.44 44.15 10.41
N PHE A 215 -16.77 43.83 11.52
CA PHE A 215 -17.36 43.05 12.60
C PHE A 215 -18.25 43.86 13.55
N SER A 216 -17.78 45.03 14.02
CA SER A 216 -18.55 45.88 14.94
C SER A 216 -17.95 47.28 15.09
N LYS A 217 -18.80 48.28 15.37
CA LYS A 217 -18.36 49.63 15.76
C LYS A 217 -17.48 49.61 17.02
N SER A 218 -17.77 48.73 17.99
CA SER A 218 -16.98 48.61 19.22
C SER A 218 -15.56 48.12 18.94
N LEU A 219 -15.40 47.14 18.04
CA LEU A 219 -14.10 46.60 17.64
C LEU A 219 -13.30 47.63 16.84
N ARG A 220 -13.96 48.40 15.97
CA ARG A 220 -13.32 49.51 15.24
C ARG A 220 -12.77 50.56 16.20
N VAL A 221 -13.49 50.88 17.27
CA VAL A 221 -13.00 51.82 18.30
C VAL A 221 -11.80 51.24 19.05
N ALA A 222 -11.84 49.97 19.43
CA ALA A 222 -10.73 49.30 20.11
C ALA A 222 -9.45 49.24 19.25
N THR A 223 -9.57 48.84 17.98
CA THR A 223 -8.45 48.74 17.02
C THR A 223 -7.89 50.09 16.58
N THR A 224 -8.67 51.17 16.69
CA THR A 224 -8.20 52.55 16.44
C THR A 224 -7.78 53.28 17.71
N SER A 225 -7.72 52.57 18.84
CA SER A 225 -7.32 53.14 20.12
C SER A 225 -5.92 53.76 20.08
N LYS A 226 -5.71 54.79 20.91
CA LYS A 226 -4.44 55.52 21.01
C LYS A 226 -3.27 54.60 21.35
N TYR A 227 -3.51 53.46 21.99
CA TYR A 227 -2.48 52.46 22.33
C TYR A 227 -1.64 52.01 21.12
N PHE A 228 -2.25 51.83 19.95
CA PHE A 228 -1.55 51.38 18.73
C PHE A 228 -0.65 52.46 18.12
N ARG A 229 -0.91 53.74 18.42
CA ARG A 229 -0.10 54.88 17.96
C ARG A 229 0.93 55.32 18.99
N THR A 230 0.96 54.71 20.17
CA THR A 230 1.94 55.11 21.18
C THR A 230 3.33 54.63 20.78
N GLU A 231 4.21 55.60 20.57
CA GLU A 231 5.61 55.36 20.26
C GLU A 231 6.39 55.09 21.55
N PHE A 232 7.07 53.96 21.61
CA PHE A 232 8.00 53.70 22.69
C PHE A 232 9.36 54.32 22.36
N ARG A 233 9.75 55.35 23.12
CA ARG A 233 11.09 55.94 23.02
C ARG A 233 12.15 54.85 23.24
N ARG A 234 13.00 54.62 22.23
CA ARG A 234 14.10 53.66 22.31
C ARG A 234 15.00 54.05 23.49
N GLN A 235 15.22 53.14 24.45
CA GLN A 235 16.18 53.40 25.53
C GLN A 235 17.56 53.59 24.90
N THR A 236 18.11 54.79 24.97
CA THR A 236 19.39 55.24 24.35
C THR A 236 20.65 54.59 24.93
N LYS A 237 20.53 53.54 25.75
CA LYS A 237 21.70 52.74 26.19
C LYS A 237 22.13 51.79 25.06
N VAL A 238 22.86 52.34 24.10
CA VAL A 238 23.43 51.70 22.89
C VAL A 238 24.07 50.31 23.18
N LYS A 239 24.69 50.12 24.36
CA LYS A 239 25.28 48.83 24.76
C LYS A 239 24.28 47.67 24.92
N ARG A 240 23.00 47.93 25.26
CA ARG A 240 22.01 46.86 25.49
C ARG A 240 21.39 46.34 24.18
N SER A 241 21.33 47.17 23.13
CA SER A 241 20.72 46.83 21.83
C SER A 241 21.47 45.71 21.10
N LYS A 242 22.80 45.72 21.09
CA LYS A 242 23.62 44.70 20.39
C LYS A 242 23.39 43.28 20.92
N ARG A 243 23.19 43.12 22.24
CA ARG A 243 22.89 41.82 22.86
C ARG A 243 21.52 41.26 22.44
N ILE A 244 20.57 42.10 22.06
CA ILE A 244 19.23 41.66 21.63
C ILE A 244 19.30 41.05 20.23
N GLY A 245 19.91 41.77 19.29
CA GLY A 245 20.09 41.26 17.93
C GLY A 245 20.86 39.94 17.93
N PHE A 246 21.91 39.82 18.76
CA PHE A 246 22.62 38.56 18.93
C PHE A 246 21.75 37.43 19.49
N PHE A 247 20.96 37.70 20.53
CA PHE A 247 20.06 36.70 21.13
C PHE A 247 19.00 36.20 20.15
N LEU A 248 18.37 37.11 19.40
CA LEU A 248 17.37 36.75 18.41
C LEU A 248 17.99 35.92 17.27
N LYS A 249 19.16 36.33 16.77
CA LYS A 249 19.94 35.55 15.79
C LYS A 249 20.30 34.16 16.32
N ALA A 250 20.66 34.04 17.60
CA ALA A 250 20.98 32.76 18.22
C ALA A 250 19.75 31.83 18.27
N ILE A 251 18.55 32.35 18.58
CA ILE A 251 17.32 31.54 18.57
C ILE A 251 17.00 31.03 17.16
N TYR A 252 17.08 31.90 16.14
CA TYR A 252 16.90 31.47 14.76
C TYR A 252 17.89 30.40 14.34
N PHE A 253 19.16 30.58 14.71
CA PHE A 253 20.20 29.59 14.44
C PHE A 253 19.92 28.25 15.14
N ILE A 254 19.47 28.28 16.41
CA ILE A 254 19.09 27.05 17.14
C ILE A 254 17.91 26.36 16.46
N ASN A 255 16.85 27.09 16.10
CA ASN A 255 15.69 26.52 15.41
C ASN A 255 16.08 25.92 14.05
N LEU A 256 16.94 26.59 13.29
CA LEU A 256 17.51 26.06 12.05
C LEU A 256 18.27 24.76 12.28
N MET A 257 19.16 24.71 13.28
CA MET A 257 19.95 23.51 13.58
C MET A 257 19.08 22.34 14.04
N ILE A 258 18.00 22.60 14.79
CA ILE A 258 17.04 21.56 15.22
C ILE A 258 16.28 21.02 14.00
N LEU A 259 15.68 21.88 13.18
CA LEU A 259 14.92 21.45 12.01
C LEU A 259 15.81 20.71 11.00
N LEU A 260 17.01 21.22 10.71
CA LEU A 260 17.98 20.52 9.87
C LEU A 260 18.43 19.20 10.49
N GLY A 261 18.66 19.15 11.80
CA GLY A 261 19.06 17.94 12.50
C GLY A 261 18.01 16.83 12.39
N VAL A 262 16.74 17.18 12.59
CA VAL A 262 15.62 16.22 12.43
C VAL A 262 15.49 15.80 10.97
N GLN A 263 15.54 16.72 10.00
CA GLN A 263 15.42 16.36 8.59
C GLN A 263 16.57 15.48 8.11
N ILE A 264 17.81 15.74 8.55
CA ILE A 264 18.98 14.90 8.26
C ILE A 264 18.76 13.51 8.87
N TYR A 265 18.32 13.44 10.12
CA TYR A 265 18.04 12.17 10.79
C TYR A 265 17.01 11.33 10.02
N VAL A 266 15.89 11.94 9.63
CA VAL A 266 14.83 11.28 8.83
C VAL A 266 15.36 10.87 7.46
N THR A 267 16.11 11.74 6.78
CA THR A 267 16.70 11.44 5.47
C THR A 267 17.67 10.26 5.52
N VAL A 268 18.45 10.13 6.60
CA VAL A 268 19.35 8.98 6.82
C VAL A 268 18.55 7.71 7.07
N LYS A 269 17.50 7.79 7.91
CA LYS A 269 16.59 6.68 8.17
C LYS A 269 15.88 6.19 6.91
N GLN A 270 15.38 7.11 6.08
CA GLN A 270 14.83 6.82 4.75
C GLN A 270 15.86 6.17 3.82
N GLY A 271 17.08 6.70 3.78
CA GLY A 271 18.16 6.14 2.96
C GLY A 271 18.64 4.75 3.41
N ASN A 272 18.42 4.38 4.66
CA ASN A 272 18.72 3.04 5.17
C ASN A 272 17.58 2.04 4.92
N GLY A 273 16.42 2.49 4.42
CA GLY A 273 15.22 1.67 4.30
C GLY A 273 14.55 1.36 5.65
N ASP A 274 14.81 2.14 6.69
CA ASP A 274 14.22 1.90 8.02
C ASP A 274 12.70 2.14 8.06
N TYR A 275 12.17 2.86 7.06
CA TYR A 275 10.74 3.16 6.87
C TYR A 275 10.10 2.30 5.78
N GLN A 276 10.82 1.33 5.22
CA GLN A 276 10.23 0.37 4.27
C GLN A 276 9.52 -0.75 5.01
N CYS A 277 8.52 -1.31 4.35
CA CYS A 277 7.84 -2.48 4.85
C CYS A 277 8.84 -3.65 5.01
N LYS A 278 8.89 -4.27 6.18
CA LYS A 278 9.86 -5.36 6.44
C LYS A 278 9.41 -6.70 5.88
N SER A 279 8.11 -6.82 5.60
CA SER A 279 7.48 -8.02 5.08
C SER A 279 6.52 -7.62 3.98
N ILE A 280 6.69 -8.13 2.78
CA ILE A 280 5.79 -7.89 1.65
C ILE A 280 5.21 -9.21 1.16
N THR A 281 3.98 -9.20 0.66
CA THR A 281 3.38 -10.33 -0.05
C THR A 281 3.43 -10.04 -1.54
N VAL A 282 3.96 -11.02 -2.29
CA VAL A 282 4.15 -10.91 -3.73
C VAL A 282 3.23 -11.91 -4.41
N ILE A 283 2.46 -11.41 -5.38
CA ILE A 283 1.55 -12.20 -6.20
C ILE A 283 1.89 -11.96 -7.67
N ILE A 284 2.51 -12.94 -8.30
CA ILE A 284 2.81 -13.00 -9.72
C ILE A 284 1.68 -13.81 -10.40
N LYS A 285 1.05 -13.23 -11.42
CA LYS A 285 -0.07 -13.88 -12.16
C LYS A 285 0.40 -14.98 -13.11
N ASP A 286 -0.56 -15.81 -13.56
CA ASP A 286 -0.37 -17.14 -14.15
C ASP A 286 0.40 -17.17 -15.46
N GLU A 287 1.71 -17.30 -15.33
CA GLU A 287 2.60 -17.40 -16.45
C GLU A 287 3.64 -18.50 -16.24
N VAL A 288 3.96 -19.17 -17.34
CA VAL A 288 4.83 -20.34 -17.41
C VAL A 288 5.95 -20.05 -18.39
N TRP A 289 7.19 -20.34 -18.00
CA TRP A 289 8.36 -20.23 -18.85
C TRP A 289 9.00 -21.60 -19.10
N GLU A 290 8.84 -22.12 -20.32
CA GLU A 290 9.18 -23.50 -20.67
C GLU A 290 10.70 -23.77 -20.78
N GLU A 291 11.50 -22.75 -21.05
CA GLU A 291 12.92 -22.89 -21.41
C GLU A 291 13.88 -22.43 -20.29
N SER A 292 13.43 -22.41 -19.04
CA SER A 292 14.31 -22.00 -17.94
C SER A 292 15.45 -23.01 -17.74
N VAL A 293 16.64 -22.53 -17.42
CA VAL A 293 17.82 -23.38 -17.20
C VAL A 293 18.12 -23.44 -15.72
N VAL A 294 18.10 -24.64 -15.16
CA VAL A 294 18.37 -24.86 -13.75
C VAL A 294 19.76 -25.44 -13.58
N GLN A 295 20.60 -24.78 -12.80
CA GLN A 295 21.96 -25.22 -12.52
C GLN A 295 22.13 -25.41 -11.00
N MET A 296 22.04 -26.67 -10.56
CA MET A 296 22.31 -27.03 -9.18
C MET A 296 23.82 -27.15 -8.93
N PRO A 297 24.31 -26.93 -7.69
CA PRO A 297 25.72 -27.06 -7.36
C PRO A 297 26.23 -28.48 -7.66
N GLY A 298 27.19 -28.59 -8.58
CA GLY A 298 27.79 -29.88 -8.94
C GLY A 298 27.01 -30.72 -9.95
N GLU A 299 25.87 -30.25 -10.46
CA GLU A 299 25.14 -30.90 -11.55
C GLU A 299 25.27 -30.13 -12.87
N GLU A 300 25.14 -30.84 -14.00
CA GLU A 300 24.96 -30.22 -15.31
C GLU A 300 23.62 -29.47 -15.36
N SER A 301 23.61 -28.34 -16.05
CA SER A 301 22.42 -27.52 -16.25
C SER A 301 21.32 -28.32 -16.95
N LYS A 302 20.09 -28.24 -16.44
CA LYS A 302 18.91 -28.93 -17.01
C LYS A 302 17.85 -27.90 -17.38
N ALA A 303 17.26 -28.03 -18.56
CA ALA A 303 16.10 -27.23 -18.95
C ALA A 303 14.86 -27.72 -18.17
N MET A 304 14.12 -26.79 -17.58
CA MET A 304 12.91 -27.06 -16.81
C MET A 304 11.86 -25.96 -17.03
N VAL A 305 10.58 -26.30 -16.81
CA VAL A 305 9.43 -25.40 -17.02
C VAL A 305 9.13 -24.59 -15.75
N LEU A 306 9.57 -23.34 -15.69
CA LEU A 306 9.38 -22.46 -14.53
C LEU A 306 7.94 -21.94 -14.46
N VAL A 307 7.30 -22.01 -13.30
CA VAL A 307 5.97 -21.43 -13.09
C VAL A 307 6.04 -20.34 -12.03
N TYR A 308 5.81 -19.09 -12.45
CA TYR A 308 6.03 -17.92 -11.61
C TYR A 308 5.10 -17.80 -10.39
N PRO A 309 3.80 -18.16 -10.47
CA PRO A 309 2.92 -18.18 -9.30
C PRO A 309 3.45 -19.01 -8.12
N TYR A 310 4.41 -19.89 -8.35
CA TYR A 310 5.06 -20.65 -7.30
C TYR A 310 6.06 -19.87 -6.45
N PHE A 311 6.38 -18.64 -6.83
CA PHE A 311 7.11 -17.72 -5.98
C PHE A 311 6.17 -16.72 -5.27
N ASN A 312 4.85 -16.94 -5.37
CA ASN A 312 3.88 -16.16 -4.62
C ASN A 312 3.96 -16.53 -3.15
N GLY A 313 3.93 -15.51 -2.30
CA GLY A 313 4.03 -15.66 -0.86
C GLY A 313 4.68 -14.45 -0.20
N ILE A 314 5.11 -14.67 1.05
CA ILE A 314 5.70 -13.65 1.91
C ILE A 314 7.20 -13.54 1.63
N TYR A 315 7.68 -12.31 1.51
CA TYR A 315 9.10 -11.98 1.44
C TYR A 315 9.46 -11.05 2.59
N ASN A 316 10.48 -11.43 3.37
CA ASN A 316 10.98 -10.60 4.46
C ASN A 316 12.30 -9.96 4.06
N GLN A 317 12.52 -8.73 4.55
CA GLN A 317 13.82 -8.08 4.47
C GLN A 317 14.85 -8.87 5.28
N ASP A 318 15.96 -9.27 4.65
CA ASP A 318 17.01 -10.06 5.31
C ASP A 318 18.04 -9.20 6.07
N GLY A 319 17.85 -7.88 6.08
CA GLY A 319 18.74 -6.89 6.67
C GLY A 319 19.97 -6.56 5.81
N THR A 320 20.13 -7.21 4.66
CA THR A 320 21.15 -6.83 3.68
C THR A 320 20.62 -5.76 2.73
N SER A 321 21.54 -5.09 2.05
CA SER A 321 21.19 -4.15 0.98
C SER A 321 21.99 -4.44 -0.28
N HIS A 322 21.34 -4.33 -1.42
CA HIS A 322 21.94 -4.39 -2.74
C HIS A 322 21.74 -3.04 -3.43
N ASP A 323 22.81 -2.45 -3.95
CA ASP A 323 22.79 -1.10 -4.53
C ASP A 323 22.18 -0.02 -3.61
N GLY A 324 22.33 -0.22 -2.29
CA GLY A 324 21.82 0.70 -1.26
C GLY A 324 20.31 0.59 -1.04
N ARG A 325 19.68 -0.52 -1.42
CA ARG A 325 18.24 -0.81 -1.21
C ARG A 325 18.06 -2.15 -0.51
N PRO A 326 16.98 -2.37 0.24
CA PRO A 326 16.75 -3.64 0.93
C PRO A 326 16.64 -4.80 -0.07
N VAL A 327 17.04 -5.97 0.40
CA VAL A 327 16.79 -7.24 -0.28
C VAL A 327 15.65 -7.96 0.43
N TYR A 328 14.63 -8.34 -0.34
CA TYR A 328 13.50 -9.12 0.12
C TYR A 328 13.72 -10.57 -0.24
N VAL A 329 13.63 -11.46 0.75
CA VAL A 329 13.91 -12.88 0.60
C VAL A 329 12.63 -13.66 0.86
N GLU A 330 12.31 -14.55 -0.06
CA GLU A 330 11.16 -15.44 0.03
C GLU A 330 11.19 -16.20 1.36
N GLN A 331 10.05 -16.31 2.02
CA GLN A 331 9.86 -17.09 3.24
C GLN A 331 9.17 -18.41 2.92
N LYS A 332 9.31 -19.40 3.81
CA LYS A 332 8.55 -20.64 3.68
C LYS A 332 7.07 -20.31 3.71
N LYS A 333 6.33 -20.91 2.78
CA LYS A 333 4.88 -20.77 2.71
C LYS A 333 4.24 -21.28 4.01
N PHE A 334 4.70 -22.44 4.52
CA PHE A 334 4.17 -23.07 5.75
C PHE A 334 3.98 -22.15 6.94
N ASP A 335 5.06 -21.50 7.36
CA ASP A 335 5.10 -20.82 8.65
C ASP A 335 5.57 -19.38 8.53
N GLY A 336 5.80 -18.89 7.31
CA GLY A 336 6.45 -17.61 7.06
C GLY A 336 7.87 -17.54 7.63
N THR A 337 8.48 -18.68 8.01
CA THR A 337 9.85 -18.67 8.55
C THR A 337 10.88 -18.63 7.43
N PRO A 338 12.09 -18.13 7.72
CA PRO A 338 13.18 -18.18 6.74
C PRO A 338 13.48 -19.62 6.31
N PHE A 339 13.86 -19.79 5.04
CA PHE A 339 14.38 -21.06 4.55
C PHE A 339 15.66 -21.45 5.30
N ASP A 340 15.80 -22.74 5.62
CA ASP A 340 17.04 -23.24 6.22
C ASP A 340 18.10 -23.34 5.13
N THR A 341 19.01 -22.37 5.13
CA THR A 341 20.13 -22.30 4.20
C THR A 341 21.32 -23.15 4.66
N THR A 342 21.25 -23.74 5.85
CA THR A 342 22.33 -24.54 6.45
C THR A 342 21.88 -25.97 6.68
N SER A 343 22.13 -26.87 5.73
CA SER A 343 21.97 -28.30 5.99
C SER A 343 23.04 -28.77 7.00
N PRO A 344 22.66 -29.39 8.13
CA PRO A 344 23.61 -30.05 9.02
C PRO A 344 24.17 -31.35 8.45
N ASP A 345 23.55 -31.92 7.41
CA ASP A 345 23.98 -33.17 6.78
C ASP A 345 24.71 -32.89 5.45
N PRO A 346 26.03 -33.15 5.36
CA PRO A 346 26.81 -32.92 4.15
C PRO A 346 26.51 -33.91 3.02
N VAL A 347 25.74 -34.98 3.28
CA VAL A 347 25.53 -36.06 2.31
C VAL A 347 24.11 -36.06 1.73
N ASN A 348 23.11 -35.49 2.42
CA ASN A 348 21.72 -35.74 2.01
C ASN A 348 20.66 -34.70 2.38
N ILE A 349 20.87 -33.41 2.13
CA ILE A 349 19.74 -32.46 2.09
C ILE A 349 19.96 -31.46 0.95
N SER A 350 18.97 -31.40 0.06
CA SER A 350 18.82 -30.33 -0.92
C SER A 350 18.64 -29.00 -0.18
N VAL A 351 19.74 -28.27 0.02
CA VAL A 351 19.69 -26.90 0.57
C VAL A 351 18.73 -26.10 -0.27
N LYS A 352 17.73 -25.52 0.40
CA LYS A 352 16.69 -24.75 -0.25
C LYS A 352 17.15 -23.32 -0.33
N ILE A 353 17.23 -22.80 -1.56
CA ILE A 353 17.55 -21.41 -1.76
C ILE A 353 16.25 -20.65 -1.99
N PRO A 354 15.96 -19.60 -1.21
CA PRO A 354 14.81 -18.74 -1.46
C PRO A 354 15.01 -17.87 -2.70
N ALA A 355 13.93 -17.52 -3.38
CA ALA A 355 13.95 -16.42 -4.33
C ALA A 355 14.20 -15.08 -3.61
N ARG A 356 14.70 -14.10 -4.36
CA ARG A 356 15.00 -12.76 -3.87
C ARG A 356 14.42 -11.70 -4.78
N ILE A 357 13.97 -10.61 -4.18
CA ILE A 357 13.67 -9.38 -4.89
C ILE A 357 14.65 -8.32 -4.41
N GLN A 358 15.36 -7.72 -5.35
CA GLN A 358 16.36 -6.70 -5.06
C GLN A 358 16.39 -5.65 -6.16
N TYR A 359 16.96 -4.50 -5.88
CA TYR A 359 17.15 -3.46 -6.88
C TYR A 359 18.51 -3.58 -7.55
N CYS A 360 18.54 -3.46 -8.87
CA CYS A 360 19.76 -3.50 -9.65
C CYS A 360 20.00 -2.18 -10.37
N LYS A 361 21.07 -1.48 -9.95
CA LYS A 361 21.42 -0.15 -10.46
C LYS A 361 21.87 -0.16 -11.92
N SER A 362 22.47 -1.26 -12.39
CA SER A 362 22.95 -1.40 -13.77
C SER A 362 21.82 -1.28 -14.80
N ILE A 363 20.62 -1.74 -14.46
CA ILE A 363 19.42 -1.69 -15.31
C ILE A 363 18.32 -0.78 -14.73
N ARG A 364 18.60 -0.12 -13.60
CA ARG A 364 17.69 0.76 -12.85
C ARG A 364 16.30 0.13 -12.64
N ALA A 365 16.24 -1.14 -12.24
CA ALA A 365 14.96 -1.83 -12.06
C ALA A 365 15.00 -2.72 -10.81
N TRP A 366 13.82 -2.95 -10.23
CA TRP A 366 13.64 -4.05 -9.29
C TRP A 366 13.63 -5.35 -10.05
N VAL A 367 14.28 -6.35 -9.49
CA VAL A 367 14.42 -7.66 -10.12
C VAL A 367 13.99 -8.75 -9.17
N PHE A 368 13.28 -9.71 -9.72
CA PHE A 368 12.98 -10.98 -9.07
C PHE A 368 13.99 -12.00 -9.59
N MET A 369 14.69 -12.69 -8.70
CA MET A 369 15.78 -13.60 -9.06
C MET A 369 15.84 -14.83 -8.17
N HIS A 370 16.46 -15.89 -8.68
CA HIS A 370 16.74 -17.10 -7.93
C HIS A 370 18.15 -17.58 -8.27
N GLU A 371 18.89 -18.08 -7.28
CA GLU A 371 20.33 -18.39 -7.44
C GLU A 371 20.58 -19.50 -8.48
N TYR A 372 19.76 -20.55 -8.46
CA TYR A 372 19.92 -21.72 -9.34
C TYR A 372 19.17 -21.64 -10.66
N ILE A 373 18.36 -20.61 -10.88
CA ILE A 373 17.56 -20.50 -12.11
C ILE A 373 18.19 -19.43 -12.98
N ARG A 374 18.56 -19.82 -14.18
CA ARG A 374 19.26 -19.03 -15.18
C ARG A 374 18.47 -19.04 -16.48
N LYS A 375 18.77 -18.05 -17.32
CA LYS A 375 18.13 -17.86 -18.63
C LYS A 375 18.72 -18.78 -19.69
N SER A 376 20.03 -18.97 -19.65
CA SER A 376 20.76 -19.78 -20.61
C SER A 376 22.00 -20.38 -19.95
N THR A 377 22.55 -21.41 -20.59
CA THR A 377 23.79 -22.08 -20.17
C THR A 377 25.05 -21.26 -20.44
N HIS A 378 24.96 -20.22 -21.29
CA HIS A 378 26.11 -19.52 -21.85
C HIS A 378 26.24 -18.05 -21.41
N HIS A 379 25.37 -17.56 -20.51
CA HIS A 379 25.44 -16.17 -20.11
C HIS A 379 26.58 -15.92 -19.12
N GLU A 380 27.46 -14.98 -19.48
CA GLU A 380 28.43 -14.37 -18.58
C GLU A 380 27.72 -13.80 -17.35
N ASP A 381 28.36 -13.94 -16.19
CA ASP A 381 27.89 -13.46 -14.89
C ASP A 381 27.59 -11.96 -14.94
N SER A 382 26.39 -11.57 -15.38
CA SER A 382 25.91 -10.21 -15.20
C SER A 382 25.81 -9.99 -13.70
N GLU A 383 26.29 -8.85 -13.20
CA GLU A 383 26.24 -8.48 -11.78
C GLU A 383 24.82 -8.60 -11.19
N CYS A 384 23.80 -8.56 -12.06
CA CYS A 384 22.41 -8.77 -11.71
C CYS A 384 21.73 -9.78 -12.66
N PRO A 385 21.71 -11.09 -12.31
CA PRO A 385 20.88 -12.06 -13.02
C PRO A 385 19.45 -11.97 -12.48
N TRP A 386 18.48 -11.73 -13.38
CA TRP A 386 17.08 -11.52 -13.01
C TRP A 386 16.15 -12.41 -13.82
N LEU A 387 15.08 -12.94 -13.24
CA LEU A 387 14.05 -13.72 -13.96
C LEU A 387 12.91 -12.83 -14.45
N LEU A 388 12.46 -11.91 -13.58
CA LEU A 388 11.56 -10.81 -13.93
C LEU A 388 12.21 -9.49 -13.51
N ARG A 389 11.87 -8.41 -14.20
CA ARG A 389 12.24 -7.05 -13.80
C ARG A 389 11.06 -6.11 -13.91
N SER A 390 11.02 -5.10 -13.05
CA SER A 390 10.13 -3.97 -13.22
C SER A 390 10.51 -3.12 -14.44
N GLU A 391 9.66 -2.14 -14.74
CA GLU A 391 10.08 -1.01 -15.58
C GLU A 391 11.26 -0.26 -14.93
N GLU A 392 12.01 0.47 -15.75
CA GLU A 392 13.12 1.29 -15.28
C GLU A 392 12.59 2.37 -14.33
N THR A 393 13.07 2.34 -13.09
CA THR A 393 12.61 3.20 -12.03
C THR A 393 13.74 3.58 -11.08
N ASP A 394 13.70 4.83 -10.60
CA ASP A 394 14.50 5.27 -9.47
C ASP A 394 13.70 5.20 -8.16
N VAL A 395 12.43 4.78 -8.21
CA VAL A 395 11.54 4.69 -7.05
C VAL A 395 12.08 3.68 -6.07
N TYR A 396 12.29 4.12 -4.83
CA TYR A 396 12.99 3.37 -3.80
C TYR A 396 12.08 2.43 -3.03
N ASP A 397 10.79 2.72 -2.93
CA ASP A 397 9.83 1.76 -2.41
C ASP A 397 9.55 0.69 -3.47
N ILE A 398 9.38 -0.56 -3.04
CA ILE A 398 9.02 -1.66 -3.92
C ILE A 398 7.51 -1.70 -4.17
N GLU A 399 6.70 -1.21 -3.23
CA GLU A 399 5.24 -1.18 -3.33
C GLU A 399 4.76 -0.23 -4.44
N GLU A 400 5.51 0.84 -4.70
CA GLU A 400 5.23 1.76 -5.81
C GLU A 400 5.56 1.15 -7.19
N VAL A 401 6.16 -0.04 -7.23
CA VAL A 401 6.62 -0.71 -8.46
C VAL A 401 5.66 -1.85 -8.85
N GLN A 402 4.39 -1.68 -8.49
CA GLN A 402 3.30 -2.53 -8.95
C GLN A 402 3.11 -2.44 -10.46
N GLY A 403 2.65 -3.55 -11.04
CA GLY A 403 2.17 -3.59 -12.41
C GLY A 403 3.02 -4.46 -13.33
N PRO A 404 3.25 -4.04 -14.59
CA PRO A 404 3.78 -4.90 -15.63
C PRO A 404 5.29 -5.15 -15.46
N TRP A 405 5.66 -6.33 -14.98
CA TRP A 405 7.04 -6.79 -14.96
C TRP A 405 7.38 -7.50 -16.26
N GLN A 406 8.56 -7.19 -16.79
CA GLN A 406 9.05 -7.77 -18.01
C GLN A 406 9.84 -9.04 -17.69
N PRO A 407 9.56 -10.17 -18.35
CA PRO A 407 10.46 -11.31 -18.36
C PRO A 407 11.70 -10.99 -19.18
N ASP A 408 12.79 -11.71 -18.96
CA ASP A 408 13.92 -11.60 -19.89
C ASP A 408 13.66 -12.43 -21.15
N ILE A 409 13.11 -11.79 -22.17
CA ILE A 409 12.91 -12.37 -23.51
C ILE A 409 13.97 -11.80 -24.45
N SER A 410 15.25 -11.82 -24.07
CA SER A 410 16.34 -11.47 -25.00
C SER A 410 16.45 -12.47 -26.18
N PHE A 411 15.78 -13.62 -26.14
CA PHE A 411 16.01 -14.72 -27.10
C PHE A 411 14.87 -15.08 -28.06
N VAL A 412 13.63 -14.62 -27.87
CA VAL A 412 12.50 -15.27 -28.57
C VAL A 412 12.17 -14.68 -29.95
N PHE A 413 12.57 -13.46 -30.34
CA PHE A 413 12.10 -12.92 -31.64
C PHE A 413 13.14 -12.18 -32.48
N SER A 414 13.84 -12.94 -33.32
CA SER A 414 14.46 -12.39 -34.53
C SER A 414 13.51 -12.40 -35.76
N HIS A 415 12.32 -13.01 -35.71
CA HIS A 415 11.55 -13.23 -36.96
C HIS A 415 10.01 -13.07 -36.88
N SER A 416 9.42 -12.57 -35.78
CA SER A 416 7.96 -12.41 -35.71
C SER A 416 7.57 -11.24 -34.80
N ASN A 417 6.62 -10.42 -35.22
CA ASN A 417 6.01 -9.32 -34.45
C ASN A 417 5.20 -9.86 -33.27
N VAL A 418 5.86 -10.46 -32.29
CA VAL A 418 5.20 -11.05 -31.12
C VAL A 418 5.20 -10.07 -29.96
N PHE A 419 4.01 -9.94 -29.37
CA PHE A 419 3.72 -9.11 -28.22
C PHE A 419 4.65 -9.49 -27.05
N LEU A 420 5.25 -8.47 -26.41
CA LEU A 420 5.94 -8.64 -25.13
C LEU A 420 4.93 -9.18 -24.11
N THR A 421 5.14 -10.41 -23.63
CA THR A 421 4.38 -10.92 -22.49
C THR A 421 4.76 -10.10 -21.26
N ILE A 422 3.75 -9.54 -20.61
CA ILE A 422 3.88 -8.66 -19.47
C ILE A 422 3.26 -9.37 -18.27
N PHE A 423 4.00 -9.44 -17.16
CA PHE A 423 3.59 -10.15 -15.95
C PHE A 423 2.99 -9.13 -15.01
N ALA A 424 1.74 -9.29 -14.62
CA ALA A 424 1.20 -8.51 -13.53
C ALA A 424 1.79 -9.03 -12.21
N VAL A 425 2.62 -8.22 -11.57
CA VAL A 425 3.12 -8.46 -10.22
C VAL A 425 2.43 -7.49 -9.28
N ASP A 426 1.75 -8.04 -8.30
CA ASP A 426 1.12 -7.31 -7.20
C ASP A 426 1.97 -7.49 -5.94
N ILE A 427 2.22 -6.38 -5.26
CA ILE A 427 3.11 -6.31 -4.09
C ILE A 427 2.38 -5.51 -3.03
N THR A 428 2.10 -6.15 -1.90
CA THR A 428 1.40 -5.55 -0.76
C THR A 428 2.28 -5.58 0.47
N CYS A 429 2.33 -4.49 1.23
CA CYS A 429 2.96 -4.49 2.55
C CYS A 429 2.14 -5.27 3.56
N ASN A 430 2.81 -6.11 4.36
CA ASN A 430 2.17 -6.96 5.35
C ASN A 430 2.10 -6.33 6.76
N GLU A 431 2.70 -5.15 6.94
CA GLU A 431 2.57 -4.38 8.17
C GLU A 431 1.21 -3.68 8.20
N CYS A 432 0.66 -3.49 9.40
CA CYS A 432 -0.62 -2.81 9.59
C CYS A 432 -0.44 -1.68 10.59
N ASN A 433 -1.06 -0.54 10.32
CA ASN A 433 -1.11 0.62 11.21
C ASN A 433 -2.47 0.70 11.90
N ASP A 434 -3.54 0.32 11.21
CA ASP A 434 -4.90 0.34 11.74
C ASP A 434 -5.70 -0.92 11.37
N ASN A 435 -6.95 -0.98 11.85
CA ASN A 435 -7.85 -2.10 11.53
C ASN A 435 -8.38 -2.05 10.10
N ALA A 436 -8.25 -0.91 9.40
CA ALA A 436 -8.65 -0.78 8.02
C ALA A 436 -7.65 -1.50 7.10
N ASP A 437 -6.36 -1.52 7.45
CA ASP A 437 -5.32 -2.33 6.81
C ASP A 437 -5.60 -3.85 6.92
N CYS A 438 -6.47 -4.25 7.86
CA CYS A 438 -6.97 -5.61 8.03
C CYS A 438 -8.37 -5.81 7.41
N ASN A 439 -8.69 -5.03 6.36
CA ASN A 439 -9.98 -5.02 5.65
C ASN A 439 -11.22 -4.86 6.55
N LEU A 440 -11.06 -4.27 7.75
CA LEU A 440 -12.08 -4.20 8.80
C LEU A 440 -12.62 -5.58 9.26
N ASN A 441 -11.93 -6.66 8.85
CA ASN A 441 -12.26 -8.06 9.16
C ASN A 441 -11.30 -8.65 10.21
N GLY A 442 -10.43 -7.82 10.78
CA GLY A 442 -9.52 -8.17 11.86
C GLY A 442 -9.05 -6.95 12.66
N GLU A 443 -8.25 -7.22 13.68
CA GLU A 443 -7.58 -6.20 14.48
C GLU A 443 -6.09 -6.19 14.17
N CYS A 444 -5.52 -5.01 13.93
CA CYS A 444 -4.07 -4.89 13.83
C CYS A 444 -3.45 -5.08 15.22
N LYS A 445 -2.53 -6.04 15.35
CA LYS A 445 -1.87 -6.28 16.64
C LYS A 445 -1.06 -5.05 17.06
N LYS A 446 -0.91 -4.85 18.37
CA LYS A 446 -0.12 -3.75 18.97
C LYS A 446 1.33 -3.66 18.47
N ASP A 447 1.85 -4.75 17.92
CA ASP A 447 3.19 -4.80 17.33
C ASP A 447 3.26 -4.09 15.97
N GLY A 448 2.12 -3.73 15.36
CA GLY A 448 2.00 -3.06 14.05
C GLY A 448 2.37 -3.94 12.86
N LYS A 449 2.50 -5.26 13.06
CA LYS A 449 3.16 -6.16 12.11
C LYS A 449 2.27 -7.23 11.48
N SER A 450 1.07 -7.44 12.03
CA SER A 450 0.20 -8.52 11.58
C SER A 450 -1.23 -8.27 12.01
N CYS A 451 -2.16 -8.60 11.12
CA CYS A 451 -3.58 -8.63 11.43
C CYS A 451 -3.95 -9.91 12.21
N GLU A 452 -4.87 -9.76 13.16
CA GLU A 452 -5.57 -10.87 13.80
C GLU A 452 -7.01 -10.90 13.29
N CYS A 453 -7.29 -11.83 12.38
CA CYS A 453 -8.60 -11.92 11.75
C CYS A 453 -9.69 -12.36 12.72
N PHE A 454 -10.86 -11.74 12.59
CA PHE A 454 -12.02 -12.12 13.38
C PHE A 454 -12.47 -13.53 13.02
N LYS A 455 -12.89 -14.26 14.05
CA LYS A 455 -13.44 -15.60 13.91
C LYS A 455 -14.95 -15.53 14.10
N ASP A 456 -15.67 -16.20 13.21
CA ASP A 456 -17.11 -16.50 13.31
C ASP A 456 -18.04 -15.28 13.42
N VAL A 457 -17.73 -14.19 12.70
CA VAL A 457 -18.63 -13.03 12.62
C VAL A 457 -19.72 -13.34 11.59
N GLU A 458 -20.95 -13.55 12.05
CA GLU A 458 -22.09 -13.94 11.20
C GLU A 458 -21.91 -15.30 10.48
N GLY A 459 -21.19 -16.24 11.11
CA GLY A 459 -20.88 -17.54 10.51
C GLY A 459 -19.94 -17.43 9.32
N VAL A 460 -18.95 -16.53 9.45
CA VAL A 460 -17.90 -16.32 8.47
C VAL A 460 -16.57 -16.25 9.20
N GLN A 461 -15.62 -17.04 8.71
CA GLN A 461 -14.22 -17.00 9.11
C GLN A 461 -13.43 -16.16 8.10
N PHE A 462 -12.70 -15.16 8.60
CA PHE A 462 -11.77 -14.41 7.77
C PHE A 462 -10.37 -15.01 7.90
N ILE A 463 -9.72 -15.20 6.75
CA ILE A 463 -8.33 -15.65 6.62
C ILE A 463 -7.60 -14.69 5.65
N GLY A 464 -6.31 -14.88 5.43
CA GLY A 464 -5.50 -13.86 4.76
C GLY A 464 -4.60 -13.11 5.74
N GLN A 465 -3.44 -12.66 5.26
CA GLN A 465 -2.54 -11.79 5.99
C GLN A 465 -3.18 -10.45 6.36
N HIS A 466 -4.12 -9.98 5.56
CA HIS A 466 -4.93 -8.78 5.77
C HIS A 466 -6.40 -9.10 6.02
N CYS A 467 -6.74 -10.36 6.34
CA CYS A 467 -8.12 -10.79 6.56
C CYS A 467 -9.05 -10.54 5.35
N GLU A 468 -8.48 -10.57 4.15
CA GLU A 468 -9.15 -10.30 2.87
C GLU A 468 -10.02 -11.47 2.40
N VAL A 469 -9.71 -12.69 2.84
CA VAL A 469 -10.36 -13.91 2.37
C VAL A 469 -11.55 -14.23 3.27
N ARG A 470 -12.75 -14.27 2.68
CA ARG A 470 -14.01 -14.47 3.39
C ARG A 470 -14.53 -15.89 3.22
N LEU A 471 -14.30 -16.75 4.20
CA LEU A 471 -14.81 -18.12 4.20
C LEU A 471 -16.15 -18.19 4.96
N LYS A 472 -17.26 -18.42 4.25
CA LYS A 472 -18.56 -18.67 4.89
C LYS A 472 -18.60 -20.06 5.53
N ASP A 473 -19.20 -20.19 6.71
CA ASP A 473 -19.40 -21.47 7.42
C ASP A 473 -20.12 -22.50 6.53
N ASP A 474 -21.12 -22.07 5.76
CA ASP A 474 -21.88 -22.94 4.84
C ASP A 474 -20.99 -23.54 3.74
N CYS A 475 -19.86 -22.90 3.42
CA CYS A 475 -18.89 -23.37 2.43
C CYS A 475 -17.67 -24.06 3.06
N HIS A 476 -17.65 -24.23 4.38
CA HIS A 476 -16.64 -25.06 5.06
C HIS A 476 -16.75 -26.53 4.64
N THR A 477 -17.94 -26.98 4.25
CA THR A 477 -18.18 -28.27 3.60
C THR A 477 -18.80 -28.02 2.23
N ILE A 478 -18.22 -28.60 1.19
CA ILE A 478 -18.74 -28.54 -0.18
C ILE A 478 -19.14 -29.94 -0.65
N TYR A 479 -20.15 -30.00 -1.51
CA TYR A 479 -20.60 -31.24 -2.13
C TYR A 479 -20.18 -31.29 -3.59
N GLY A 480 -19.61 -32.43 -4.01
CA GLY A 480 -19.37 -32.78 -5.40
C GLY A 480 -20.44 -33.71 -5.96
N GLY A 481 -20.50 -33.86 -7.29
CA GLY A 481 -21.34 -34.89 -7.93
C GLY A 481 -20.67 -36.27 -7.94
N GLU A 482 -21.46 -37.36 -7.85
CA GLU A 482 -20.96 -38.75 -7.78
C GLU A 482 -19.81 -39.06 -8.74
N PHE A 483 -18.70 -39.51 -8.16
CA PHE A 483 -17.54 -39.92 -8.93
C PHE A 483 -17.70 -41.31 -9.55
N ILE A 484 -17.42 -41.47 -10.86
CA ILE A 484 -17.35 -42.78 -11.54
C ILE A 484 -15.95 -43.06 -12.13
N ILE A 485 -15.02 -43.58 -11.32
CA ILE A 485 -13.76 -44.18 -11.80
C ILE A 485 -14.00 -45.65 -12.16
N LYS A 486 -14.04 -45.97 -13.45
CA LYS A 486 -13.80 -47.35 -13.87
C LYS A 486 -12.29 -47.61 -13.87
N VAL A 487 -11.76 -48.10 -12.76
CA VAL A 487 -10.40 -48.64 -12.72
C VAL A 487 -10.39 -49.90 -13.57
N LEU A 488 -9.80 -49.82 -14.76
CA LEU A 488 -9.49 -51.00 -15.58
C LEU A 488 -8.32 -51.72 -14.92
N SER A 489 -8.63 -52.56 -13.92
CA SER A 489 -7.70 -53.55 -13.40
C SER A 489 -7.18 -54.38 -14.57
N ARG A 490 -5.89 -54.24 -14.90
CA ARG A 490 -5.17 -55.16 -15.78
C ARG A 490 -4.99 -56.49 -15.05
N ALA A 491 -6.06 -57.26 -14.94
CA ALA A 491 -5.93 -58.69 -14.75
C ALA A 491 -5.36 -59.29 -16.04
N SER A 492 -4.13 -59.79 -15.96
CA SER A 492 -3.55 -60.68 -16.96
C SER A 492 -4.54 -61.78 -17.33
N CYS A 493 -5.05 -61.76 -18.56
CA CYS A 493 -5.54 -62.98 -19.20
C CYS A 493 -5.43 -62.87 -20.72
N ARG A 494 -4.45 -63.60 -21.26
CA ARG A 494 -4.43 -64.05 -22.65
C ARG A 494 -5.65 -64.95 -22.86
N LEU A 495 -6.58 -64.58 -23.74
CA LEU A 495 -6.91 -65.31 -24.98
C LEU A 495 -8.23 -64.80 -25.59
N LEU A 496 -8.21 -64.79 -26.92
CA LEU A 496 -9.34 -64.88 -27.85
C LEU A 496 -10.14 -63.60 -28.17
N PHE A 497 -9.78 -63.06 -29.34
CA PHE A 497 -10.62 -62.25 -30.22
C PHE A 497 -12.00 -62.89 -30.42
N VAL A 498 -13.06 -62.18 -30.03
CA VAL A 498 -14.35 -62.18 -30.75
C VAL A 498 -14.84 -60.75 -30.83
N VAL A 499 -14.92 -60.25 -32.07
CA VAL A 499 -15.50 -58.96 -32.42
C VAL A 499 -17.01 -59.03 -32.20
N LEU A 500 -17.50 -58.35 -31.16
CA LEU A 500 -18.89 -57.95 -31.06
C LEU A 500 -18.93 -56.45 -30.74
N ASN A 501 -19.07 -55.67 -31.82
CA ASN A 501 -19.41 -54.26 -31.77
C ASN A 501 -20.88 -54.16 -31.32
N VAL A 502 -21.10 -54.10 -30.01
CA VAL A 502 -22.38 -53.67 -29.43
C VAL A 502 -22.14 -52.29 -28.82
N SER A 503 -22.46 -51.26 -29.59
CA SER A 503 -22.63 -49.89 -29.08
C SER A 503 -23.85 -49.88 -28.15
N LEU A 504 -23.63 -50.21 -26.88
CA LEU A 504 -24.61 -49.95 -25.83
C LEU A 504 -24.73 -48.42 -25.66
N PRO A 505 -25.94 -47.85 -25.67
CA PRO A 505 -26.12 -46.45 -25.32
C PRO A 505 -25.61 -46.25 -23.89
N VAL A 506 -24.69 -45.29 -23.73
CA VAL A 506 -24.16 -44.89 -22.42
C VAL A 506 -25.38 -44.52 -21.56
N PRO A 507 -25.60 -45.18 -20.41
CA PRO A 507 -26.71 -44.79 -19.55
C PRO A 507 -26.50 -43.34 -19.13
N LEU A 508 -27.57 -42.55 -19.21
CA LEU A 508 -27.68 -41.22 -18.63
C LEU A 508 -27.11 -41.28 -17.19
N ARG A 509 -25.91 -40.73 -16.99
CA ARG A 509 -25.35 -40.56 -15.65
C ARG A 509 -26.31 -39.65 -14.90
N LYS A 510 -26.77 -40.07 -13.72
CA LYS A 510 -27.36 -39.15 -12.76
C LYS A 510 -26.22 -38.70 -11.86
N GLU A 511 -26.08 -37.39 -11.66
CA GLU A 511 -25.31 -36.87 -10.54
C GLU A 511 -26.03 -37.31 -9.26
N VAL A 512 -25.46 -38.25 -8.51
CA VAL A 512 -25.87 -38.46 -7.11
C VAL A 512 -24.96 -37.58 -6.26
N PHE A 513 -25.48 -36.46 -5.78
CA PHE A 513 -24.73 -35.53 -4.94
C PHE A 513 -24.62 -36.10 -3.53
N ASN A 514 -23.57 -36.86 -3.24
CA ASN A 514 -23.29 -37.27 -1.88
C ASN A 514 -21.80 -37.20 -1.52
N ASP A 515 -20.94 -36.80 -2.48
CA ASP A 515 -19.52 -36.60 -2.22
C ASP A 515 -19.36 -35.37 -1.34
N THR A 516 -18.93 -35.59 -0.11
CA THR A 516 -18.63 -34.55 0.88
C THR A 516 -17.16 -34.24 0.89
N TRP A 517 -16.84 -32.96 0.86
CA TRP A 517 -15.50 -32.44 1.00
C TRP A 517 -15.54 -31.36 2.07
N SER A 518 -14.56 -31.30 2.93
CA SER A 518 -14.53 -30.27 3.96
C SER A 518 -13.17 -29.61 4.04
N VAL A 519 -13.18 -28.33 4.37
CA VAL A 519 -12.04 -27.57 4.85
C VAL A 519 -11.73 -28.13 6.24
N VAL A 520 -11.09 -29.30 6.35
CA VAL A 520 -10.78 -29.87 7.68
C VAL A 520 -9.72 -28.99 8.33
N PRO A 521 -9.97 -28.25 9.44
CA PRO A 521 -8.92 -27.59 10.19
C PRO A 521 -8.06 -28.71 10.76
N VAL A 522 -7.10 -29.16 9.96
CA VAL A 522 -6.36 -30.35 10.29
C VAL A 522 -5.64 -30.00 11.57
N GLY A 523 -5.93 -30.73 12.66
CA GLY A 523 -5.53 -30.43 14.04
C GLY A 523 -4.01 -30.55 14.29
N TRP A 524 -3.22 -30.16 13.30
CA TRP A 524 -1.79 -30.30 13.14
C TRP A 524 -1.10 -29.00 13.55
N GLY A 525 -1.22 -28.58 14.82
CA GLY A 525 -0.71 -27.25 15.23
C GLY A 525 -1.37 -26.13 14.42
N LYS A 526 -0.70 -24.99 14.18
CA LYS A 526 -1.17 -23.96 13.22
C LYS A 526 -1.43 -24.66 11.87
N GLY A 527 -2.69 -24.96 11.56
CA GLY A 527 -3.05 -25.96 10.54
C GLY A 527 -2.67 -25.58 9.12
N LEU A 528 -2.72 -26.55 8.21
CA LEU A 528 -2.42 -26.46 6.77
C LEU A 528 -3.09 -25.25 6.05
N PHE A 529 -4.20 -24.73 6.60
CA PHE A 529 -4.91 -23.54 6.07
C PHE A 529 -4.27 -22.20 6.39
N GLN A 530 -3.60 -22.08 7.53
CA GLN A 530 -2.90 -20.83 7.90
C GLN A 530 -1.62 -20.64 7.10
N GLU A 531 -1.19 -21.68 6.40
CA GLU A 531 0.09 -21.79 5.72
C GLU A 531 0.03 -21.25 4.29
N TYR A 532 -1.02 -21.57 3.53
CA TYR A 532 -1.10 -21.14 2.12
C TYR A 532 -1.89 -19.86 1.92
N ASP A 533 -2.53 -19.35 2.98
CA ASP A 533 -3.61 -18.36 2.90
C ASP A 533 -4.69 -18.75 1.87
N ARG A 534 -4.79 -20.06 1.61
CA ARG A 534 -5.64 -20.67 0.58
C ARG A 534 -6.31 -21.91 1.16
N PRO A 535 -7.59 -22.16 0.86
CA PRO A 535 -8.28 -23.32 1.38
C PRO A 535 -7.86 -24.61 0.66
N VAL A 536 -7.80 -25.70 1.42
CA VAL A 536 -7.57 -27.07 0.95
C VAL A 536 -8.76 -27.93 1.35
N TYR A 537 -9.44 -28.55 0.40
CA TYR A 537 -10.58 -29.40 0.73
C TYR A 537 -10.14 -30.86 0.78
N VAL A 538 -10.43 -31.52 1.89
CA VAL A 538 -10.16 -32.96 2.07
C VAL A 538 -11.47 -33.70 1.82
N TYR A 539 -11.41 -34.73 0.98
CA TYR A 539 -12.54 -35.62 0.76
C TYR A 539 -12.94 -36.33 2.06
N GLN A 540 -14.23 -36.31 2.38
CA GLN A 540 -14.80 -36.91 3.59
C GLN A 540 -15.61 -38.18 3.31
N GLY A 541 -15.96 -38.41 2.04
CA GLY A 541 -16.66 -39.61 1.62
C GLY A 541 -17.93 -39.35 0.82
N GLY A 542 -18.57 -40.43 0.36
CA GLY A 542 -19.84 -40.38 -0.38
C GLY A 542 -19.84 -41.11 -1.73
N SER A 543 -18.67 -41.39 -2.29
CA SER A 543 -18.48 -42.11 -3.55
C SER A 543 -18.13 -43.54 -3.22
N PRO A 544 -18.85 -44.55 -3.76
CA PRO A 544 -18.49 -45.94 -3.56
C PRO A 544 -17.18 -46.34 -4.27
N LEU A 545 -16.52 -45.42 -4.98
CA LEU A 545 -15.31 -45.68 -5.76
C LEU A 545 -14.04 -45.10 -5.16
N ILE A 546 -14.19 -44.18 -4.23
CA ILE A 546 -13.10 -43.76 -3.36
C ILE A 546 -13.33 -44.56 -2.09
N ASP A 547 -12.41 -45.45 -1.78
CA ASP A 547 -12.48 -46.18 -0.52
C ASP A 547 -12.18 -45.17 0.59
N ASP A 548 -13.20 -44.66 1.28
CA ASP A 548 -13.04 -43.63 2.32
C ASP A 548 -12.05 -44.05 3.42
N ASP A 549 -11.89 -45.37 3.60
CA ASP A 549 -10.83 -45.91 4.42
C ASP A 549 -9.53 -45.92 3.60
N ASN A 550 -9.45 -46.57 2.44
CA ASN A 550 -8.14 -46.79 1.81
C ASN A 550 -7.55 -45.65 0.96
N ASP A 551 -8.32 -44.68 0.51
CA ASP A 551 -7.88 -43.70 -0.49
C ASP A 551 -7.86 -42.28 0.09
N ALA A 552 -7.01 -41.41 -0.46
CA ALA A 552 -6.99 -40.00 -0.09
C ALA A 552 -7.18 -39.10 -1.31
N ALA A 553 -8.10 -38.14 -1.18
CA ALA A 553 -8.36 -37.14 -2.20
C ALA A 553 -8.37 -35.72 -1.61
N PHE A 554 -7.73 -34.79 -2.30
CA PHE A 554 -7.54 -33.40 -1.87
C PHE A 554 -7.83 -32.44 -3.02
N LEU A 555 -8.43 -31.29 -2.73
CA LEU A 555 -8.49 -30.15 -3.64
C LEU A 555 -7.57 -29.05 -3.12
N ILE A 556 -6.63 -28.61 -3.95
CA ILE A 556 -5.67 -27.57 -3.61
C ILE A 556 -5.80 -26.44 -4.63
N TYR A 557 -5.94 -25.21 -4.15
CA TYR A 557 -5.97 -24.02 -5.00
C TYR A 557 -4.55 -23.52 -5.28
N SER A 558 -4.18 -23.43 -6.56
CA SER A 558 -2.81 -23.07 -6.96
C SER A 558 -2.50 -21.58 -6.97
N GLY A 559 -3.51 -20.72 -7.06
CA GLY A 559 -3.31 -19.40 -7.67
C GLY A 559 -4.53 -18.96 -8.45
N ASP A 560 -4.89 -19.84 -9.38
CA ASP A 560 -5.82 -19.60 -10.48
C ASP A 560 -6.67 -20.84 -10.76
N ARG A 561 -6.23 -22.03 -10.35
CA ARG A 561 -6.98 -23.26 -10.59
C ARG A 561 -7.00 -24.12 -9.34
N TRP A 562 -8.04 -24.90 -9.23
CA TRP A 562 -8.16 -25.97 -8.28
C TRP A 562 -7.64 -27.27 -8.88
N PHE A 563 -6.82 -27.96 -8.12
CA PHE A 563 -6.23 -29.24 -8.48
C PHE A 563 -6.76 -30.30 -7.56
N GLY A 564 -7.25 -31.37 -8.15
CA GLY A 564 -7.66 -32.53 -7.39
C GLY A 564 -6.64 -33.65 -7.47
N LEU A 565 -6.09 -34.00 -6.32
CA LEU A 565 -5.13 -35.08 -6.13
C LEU A 565 -5.87 -36.31 -5.64
N TYR A 566 -5.55 -37.48 -6.18
CA TYR A 566 -6.08 -38.77 -5.74
C TYR A 566 -4.94 -39.78 -5.61
N GLN A 567 -4.88 -40.43 -4.45
CA GLN A 567 -3.86 -41.42 -4.15
C GLN A 567 -4.54 -42.70 -3.62
N PRO A 568 -4.63 -43.77 -4.45
CA PRO A 568 -5.29 -45.00 -4.05
C PRO A 568 -4.44 -45.85 -3.10
N GLY A 569 -5.09 -46.57 -2.18
CA GLY A 569 -4.46 -47.58 -1.31
C GLY A 569 -3.55 -47.00 -0.24
N TRP A 570 -3.79 -45.77 0.17
CA TRP A 570 -2.99 -45.00 1.10
C TRP A 570 -3.09 -45.46 2.56
N GLN A 571 -4.27 -45.77 3.14
CA GLN A 571 -4.33 -46.22 4.56
C GLN A 571 -3.55 -47.51 4.84
N PHE A 572 -3.31 -48.37 3.84
CA PHE A 572 -2.60 -49.65 4.04
C PHE A 572 -1.13 -49.49 4.47
N LEU A 573 -0.57 -48.27 4.39
CA LEU A 573 0.78 -47.94 4.85
C LEU A 573 0.82 -47.33 6.27
N PHE A 574 -0.31 -47.10 6.96
CA PHE A 574 -0.35 -46.20 8.13
C PHE A 574 -1.06 -46.75 9.38
N GLY A 575 -0.27 -47.12 10.39
CA GLY A 575 -0.56 -46.76 11.78
C GLY A 575 0.14 -45.44 12.12
N GLU A 576 -0.46 -44.56 12.95
CA GLU A 576 0.04 -43.29 13.56
C GLU A 576 0.92 -42.32 12.73
N THR A 577 1.19 -42.55 11.44
CA THR A 577 2.23 -41.86 10.65
C THR A 577 1.71 -41.14 9.39
N PHE A 578 0.39 -40.93 9.32
CA PHE A 578 -0.24 -40.17 8.23
C PHE A 578 0.32 -38.74 8.12
N GLU A 579 0.48 -38.05 9.26
CA GLU A 579 0.90 -36.65 9.30
C GLU A 579 2.33 -36.44 8.73
N PRO A 580 3.38 -37.17 9.15
CA PRO A 580 4.73 -37.00 8.59
C PRO A 580 4.81 -37.27 7.09
N LEU A 581 3.99 -38.18 6.54
CA LEU A 581 4.08 -38.63 5.15
C LEU A 581 3.19 -37.80 4.22
N PHE A 582 2.03 -37.32 4.70
CA PHE A 582 1.28 -36.25 4.04
C PHE A 582 2.08 -34.96 4.05
N LYS A 583 2.65 -34.57 5.21
CA LYS A 583 3.65 -33.50 5.29
C LYS A 583 4.75 -33.78 4.30
N ALA A 584 5.41 -34.93 4.29
CA ALA A 584 6.46 -35.20 3.31
C ALA A 584 5.97 -35.19 1.86
N SER A 585 4.71 -35.48 1.53
CA SER A 585 4.21 -35.49 0.14
C SER A 585 3.79 -34.10 -0.33
N VAL A 586 3.03 -33.36 0.48
CA VAL A 586 2.65 -31.96 0.24
C VAL A 586 3.84 -31.03 0.41
N MET A 587 4.65 -31.25 1.45
CA MET A 587 5.96 -30.65 1.58
C MET A 587 6.82 -31.08 0.40
N ASN A 588 7.06 -32.33 -0.01
CA ASN A 588 7.87 -32.58 -1.24
C ASN A 588 7.32 -31.90 -2.51
N TYR A 589 6.02 -31.62 -2.60
CA TYR A 589 5.42 -30.79 -3.65
C TYR A 589 5.83 -29.30 -3.56
N HIS A 590 6.02 -28.75 -2.37
CA HIS A 590 6.29 -27.31 -2.12
C HIS A 590 7.62 -26.98 -1.40
N GLU A 591 8.35 -27.99 -0.93
CA GLU A 591 9.44 -27.92 0.03
C GLU A 591 10.78 -28.03 -0.69
N SER A 592 10.89 -28.70 -1.83
CA SER A 592 12.04 -28.48 -2.69
C SER A 592 11.76 -27.25 -3.56
N PRO A 593 12.46 -26.10 -3.39
CA PRO A 593 12.23 -24.89 -4.20
C PRO A 593 12.43 -25.16 -5.69
N LEU A 594 13.20 -26.21 -6.01
CA LEU A 594 13.32 -26.73 -7.35
C LEU A 594 12.04 -27.48 -7.74
N LEU A 595 11.56 -28.47 -6.97
CA LEU A 595 10.33 -29.20 -7.35
C LEU A 595 9.05 -28.34 -7.33
N SER A 596 9.00 -27.35 -6.44
CA SER A 596 7.88 -26.44 -6.32
C SER A 596 7.85 -25.39 -7.40
N ALA A 597 8.87 -25.26 -8.26
CA ALA A 597 8.92 -24.32 -9.39
C ALA A 597 8.60 -25.02 -10.73
N PHE A 598 8.69 -26.36 -10.78
CA PHE A 598 8.64 -27.16 -11.99
C PHE A 598 7.46 -28.16 -11.95
N TRP A 599 6.34 -27.77 -12.56
CA TRP A 599 5.07 -28.55 -12.59
C TRP A 599 5.16 -29.91 -13.30
N ASP A 600 6.27 -30.27 -13.95
CA ASP A 600 6.42 -31.56 -14.63
C ASP A 600 6.04 -32.75 -13.71
N ARG A 601 6.22 -32.59 -12.38
CA ARG A 601 5.81 -33.57 -11.36
C ARG A 601 4.46 -33.32 -10.71
N ALA A 602 3.92 -32.10 -10.76
CA ALA A 602 2.53 -31.86 -10.38
C ALA A 602 1.56 -32.50 -11.40
N TYR A 603 2.04 -32.79 -12.61
CA TYR A 603 1.38 -33.62 -13.62
C TYR A 603 1.69 -35.11 -13.50
N THR A 604 2.08 -35.58 -12.31
CA THR A 604 2.15 -37.01 -12.02
C THR A 604 0.77 -37.67 -12.17
N SER A 605 0.76 -38.99 -12.20
CA SER A 605 -0.47 -39.79 -12.22
C SER A 605 -1.41 -39.56 -11.03
N GLY A 606 -0.95 -38.85 -9.97
CA GLY A 606 -1.76 -38.52 -8.80
C GLY A 606 -2.73 -37.35 -9.02
N THR A 607 -2.44 -36.42 -9.93
CA THR A 607 -3.38 -35.34 -10.25
C THR A 607 -4.43 -35.85 -11.21
N VAL A 608 -5.67 -35.90 -10.76
CA VAL A 608 -6.79 -36.47 -11.51
C VAL A 608 -7.80 -35.42 -11.94
N PHE A 609 -7.80 -34.25 -11.30
CA PHE A 609 -8.70 -33.15 -11.61
C PHE A 609 -7.98 -31.82 -11.77
N VAL A 610 -8.52 -30.97 -12.64
CA VAL A 610 -8.15 -29.57 -12.74
C VAL A 610 -9.40 -28.74 -13.01
N SER A 611 -9.49 -27.55 -12.41
CA SER A 611 -10.59 -26.63 -12.68
C SER A 611 -10.31 -25.69 -13.84
N ASP A 612 -11.35 -25.01 -14.32
CA ASP A 612 -11.19 -23.77 -15.06
C ASP A 612 -10.45 -22.71 -14.22
N PRO A 613 -9.79 -21.74 -14.89
CA PRO A 613 -9.26 -20.55 -14.23
C PRO A 613 -10.34 -19.89 -13.38
N THR A 614 -9.99 -19.53 -12.16
CA THR A 614 -10.86 -18.87 -11.20
C THR A 614 -10.01 -17.99 -10.31
N THR A 615 -10.51 -16.79 -10.06
CA THR A 615 -9.99 -15.87 -9.05
C THR A 615 -10.59 -16.14 -7.67
N GLY A 616 -11.58 -17.02 -7.59
CA GLY A 616 -12.26 -17.38 -6.36
C GLY A 616 -11.45 -18.36 -5.53
N ASP A 617 -11.30 -18.04 -4.26
CA ASP A 617 -10.77 -18.87 -3.18
C ASP A 617 -11.74 -20.01 -2.80
N THR A 618 -12.84 -20.20 -3.52
CA THR A 618 -13.76 -21.33 -3.37
C THR A 618 -13.87 -22.11 -4.68
N PRO A 619 -13.89 -23.46 -4.63
CA PRO A 619 -14.11 -24.27 -5.84
C PRO A 619 -15.59 -24.28 -6.26
N VAL A 620 -16.47 -23.66 -5.48
CA VAL A 620 -17.91 -23.62 -5.73
C VAL A 620 -18.22 -22.76 -6.94
N GLY A 621 -19.05 -23.29 -7.85
CA GLY A 621 -19.36 -22.63 -9.11
C GLY A 621 -18.25 -22.72 -10.17
N VAL A 622 -17.10 -23.31 -9.83
CA VAL A 622 -15.98 -23.49 -10.77
C VAL A 622 -16.14 -24.82 -11.50
N ASP A 623 -15.89 -24.79 -12.79
CA ASP A 623 -15.94 -25.97 -13.64
C ASP A 623 -14.71 -26.85 -13.44
N PHE A 624 -14.90 -28.17 -13.36
CA PHE A 624 -13.81 -29.14 -13.17
C PHE A 624 -13.75 -30.15 -14.31
N TYR A 625 -12.53 -30.59 -14.58
CA TYR A 625 -12.20 -31.54 -15.63
C TYR A 625 -11.38 -32.68 -15.05
N TYR A 626 -11.75 -33.90 -15.43
CA TYR A 626 -10.95 -35.10 -15.21
C TYR A 626 -9.83 -35.17 -16.24
N ILE A 627 -8.62 -35.41 -15.76
CA ILE A 627 -7.43 -35.53 -16.60
C ILE A 627 -7.27 -36.98 -17.06
N ARG A 628 -7.23 -37.22 -18.38
CA ARG A 628 -6.83 -38.51 -18.98
C ARG A 628 -5.81 -38.31 -20.09
N GLU A 629 -5.38 -39.43 -20.68
CA GLU A 629 -4.58 -39.46 -21.91
C GLU A 629 -3.40 -38.47 -21.85
N ARG A 630 -2.59 -38.59 -20.79
CA ARG A 630 -1.37 -37.78 -20.65
C ARG A 630 -0.36 -38.17 -21.73
N GLY A 631 0.29 -37.19 -22.33
CA GLY A 631 1.35 -37.39 -23.33
C GLY A 631 1.66 -36.10 -24.08
N ASN A 632 2.75 -36.11 -24.84
CA ASN A 632 3.25 -34.93 -25.58
C ASN A 632 2.21 -34.30 -26.53
N GLN A 633 1.18 -35.05 -26.91
CA GLN A 633 0.10 -34.58 -27.78
C GLN A 633 -0.88 -33.62 -27.08
N PHE A 634 -1.11 -33.76 -25.78
CA PHE A 634 -2.22 -33.10 -25.07
C PHE A 634 -1.76 -32.02 -24.09
N GLY A 635 -0.46 -31.69 -24.10
CA GLY A 635 0.12 -30.73 -23.17
C GLY A 635 0.12 -31.24 -21.72
N PRO A 636 0.42 -30.36 -20.74
CA PRO A 636 0.63 -30.74 -19.35
C PRO A 636 -0.61 -31.36 -18.66
N TYR A 637 -1.80 -30.93 -19.07
CA TYR A 637 -3.06 -31.34 -18.46
C TYR A 637 -3.67 -32.60 -19.08
N GLY A 638 -3.04 -33.20 -20.09
CA GLY A 638 -3.64 -34.31 -20.82
C GLY A 638 -4.94 -33.92 -21.52
N ALA A 639 -5.72 -34.92 -21.95
CA ALA A 639 -7.07 -34.71 -22.42
C ALA A 639 -8.01 -34.43 -21.25
N LEU A 640 -8.72 -33.30 -21.31
CA LEU A 640 -9.64 -32.83 -20.27
C LEU A 640 -11.07 -33.29 -20.55
N TYR A 641 -11.68 -33.95 -19.57
CA TYR A 641 -13.06 -34.43 -19.65
C TYR A 641 -13.92 -33.72 -18.60
N PRO A 642 -14.96 -32.98 -19.00
CA PRO A 642 -15.80 -32.21 -18.08
C PRO A 642 -16.47 -33.13 -17.06
N LEU A 643 -16.42 -32.74 -15.78
CA LEU A 643 -17.05 -33.47 -14.67
C LEU A 643 -18.54 -33.17 -14.51
N GLN A 644 -19.00 -32.04 -15.04
CA GLN A 644 -20.37 -31.57 -14.92
C GLN A 644 -21.34 -32.47 -15.67
N LEU A 645 -22.54 -32.63 -15.11
CA LEU A 645 -23.63 -33.30 -15.81
C LEU A 645 -23.90 -32.69 -17.18
N ASN A 646 -24.07 -33.58 -18.17
CA ASN A 646 -24.39 -33.21 -19.55
C ASN A 646 -23.39 -32.27 -20.21
N ASN A 647 -22.14 -32.17 -19.71
CA ASN A 647 -21.14 -31.24 -20.24
C ASN A 647 -21.64 -29.78 -20.24
N GLN A 648 -22.39 -29.39 -19.21
CA GLN A 648 -22.85 -28.02 -19.03
C GLN A 648 -21.75 -27.21 -18.37
N THR A 649 -21.01 -26.46 -19.19
CA THR A 649 -20.06 -25.46 -18.70
C THR A 649 -20.79 -24.28 -18.03
N GLY A 650 -20.14 -23.64 -17.06
CA GLY A 650 -20.63 -22.51 -16.28
C GLY A 650 -21.55 -22.86 -15.11
N ARG A 651 -21.83 -24.15 -14.86
CA ARG A 651 -22.65 -24.60 -13.72
C ARG A 651 -21.82 -24.79 -12.45
N GLY A 652 -20.53 -25.06 -12.60
CA GLY A 652 -19.65 -25.50 -11.53
C GLY A 652 -19.89 -26.95 -11.12
N TYR A 653 -18.85 -27.57 -10.55
CA TYR A 653 -18.93 -28.95 -10.04
C TYR A 653 -19.25 -29.01 -8.54
N PHE A 654 -18.69 -28.11 -7.73
CA PHE A 654 -18.92 -28.06 -6.28
C PHE A 654 -20.02 -27.07 -5.88
N ARG A 655 -20.69 -27.38 -4.75
CA ARG A 655 -21.75 -26.54 -4.14
C ARG A 655 -21.53 -26.42 -2.63
N CYS A 656 -21.82 -25.27 -2.02
CA CYS A 656 -21.80 -25.13 -0.56
C CYS A 656 -22.92 -25.95 0.09
N ASN A 657 -22.74 -26.31 1.36
CA ASN A 657 -23.73 -26.99 2.19
C ASN A 657 -24.84 -26.03 2.64
N ASP A 658 -25.59 -25.46 1.69
CA ASP A 658 -26.75 -24.67 2.06
C ASP A 658 -27.80 -25.66 2.59
N THR A 659 -28.18 -25.50 3.86
CA THR A 659 -29.16 -26.33 4.55
C THR A 659 -30.35 -26.68 3.66
N ASN A 660 -30.42 -27.96 3.29
CA ASN A 660 -31.57 -28.67 2.73
C ASN A 660 -31.99 -28.34 1.28
N PRO A 661 -31.41 -29.00 0.25
CA PRO A 661 -31.88 -28.93 -1.13
C PRO A 661 -33.33 -29.43 -1.34
N TYR A 662 -33.98 -30.01 -0.31
CA TYR A 662 -35.33 -30.54 -0.40
C TYR A 662 -36.46 -29.53 -0.13
N LEU A 663 -36.18 -28.25 0.12
CA LEU A 663 -37.22 -27.24 0.40
C LEU A 663 -37.59 -26.33 -0.78
N TYR A 664 -36.88 -26.39 -1.92
CA TYR A 664 -37.36 -25.81 -3.17
C TYR A 664 -37.89 -26.92 -4.08
N GLY A 665 -39.11 -27.38 -3.76
CA GLY A 665 -39.92 -28.13 -4.72
C GLY A 665 -40.22 -27.26 -5.93
N ASP A 666 -39.71 -27.67 -7.08
CA ASP A 666 -39.99 -27.10 -8.40
C ASP A 666 -41.51 -26.96 -8.62
N PRO A 667 -42.10 -25.75 -8.70
CA PRO A 667 -43.55 -25.60 -8.88
C PRO A 667 -44.05 -25.97 -10.28
N PHE A 668 -43.15 -26.33 -11.21
CA PHE A 668 -43.45 -26.40 -12.64
C PHE A 668 -43.74 -27.79 -13.21
N GLN A 669 -43.75 -28.87 -12.42
CA GLN A 669 -43.98 -30.23 -12.96
C GLN A 669 -45.45 -30.69 -13.07
N ASN A 670 -46.45 -29.89 -12.70
CA ASN A 670 -47.86 -30.31 -12.79
C ASN A 670 -48.78 -29.33 -13.55
N MET A 671 -48.42 -28.95 -14.78
CA MET A 671 -49.41 -28.43 -15.74
C MET A 671 -49.58 -29.36 -16.93
N ASN A 672 -50.65 -30.16 -16.88
CA ASN A 672 -51.23 -30.81 -18.04
C ASN A 672 -51.72 -29.74 -19.02
N ILE A 673 -51.00 -29.59 -20.13
CA ILE A 673 -51.41 -28.73 -21.24
C ILE A 673 -52.31 -29.54 -22.17
N THR A 674 -53.62 -29.30 -22.09
CA THR A 674 -54.55 -29.50 -23.19
C THR A 674 -55.30 -28.21 -23.45
N GLY A 675 -55.03 -27.55 -24.57
CA GLY A 675 -55.94 -26.56 -25.16
C GLY A 675 -55.25 -25.29 -25.70
N PRO A 676 -55.76 -24.70 -26.81
CA PRO A 676 -54.94 -23.88 -27.70
C PRO A 676 -55.22 -22.37 -27.64
N GLY A 677 -54.17 -21.59 -27.92
CA GLY A 677 -54.25 -20.43 -28.81
C GLY A 677 -54.32 -19.02 -28.20
N ARG A 678 -53.35 -18.20 -28.62
CA ARG A 678 -53.31 -16.71 -28.70
C ARG A 678 -53.40 -15.99 -27.33
N ARG A 679 -52.69 -14.90 -27.05
CA ARG A 679 -52.39 -13.71 -27.86
C ARG A 679 -51.26 -12.92 -27.16
N MET A 680 -50.34 -12.35 -27.92
CA MET A 680 -49.36 -11.36 -27.43
C MET A 680 -50.09 -10.13 -26.86
N LEU A 681 -49.63 -9.61 -25.73
CA LEU A 681 -49.85 -8.22 -25.32
C LEU A 681 -48.58 -7.63 -24.71
N HIS A 682 -48.10 -6.63 -25.44
CA HIS A 682 -47.37 -5.44 -25.00
C HIS A 682 -47.47 -5.10 -23.51
N THR A 683 -46.35 -4.68 -22.92
CA THR A 683 -46.35 -3.72 -21.81
C THR A 683 -45.12 -2.82 -21.92
N GLU A 684 -45.39 -1.53 -22.12
CA GLU A 684 -44.45 -0.41 -22.01
C GLU A 684 -44.32 0.03 -20.55
N GLY A 685 -43.16 0.58 -20.20
CA GLY A 685 -43.03 1.77 -19.35
C GLY A 685 -42.90 1.58 -17.84
N MET A 686 -41.70 1.88 -17.31
CA MET A 686 -41.50 2.91 -16.26
C MET A 686 -40.03 2.89 -15.78
N PHE A 687 -39.30 3.94 -16.13
CA PHE A 687 -38.11 4.38 -15.39
C PHE A 687 -38.25 5.89 -15.27
N ASP A 688 -38.38 6.39 -14.04
CA ASP A 688 -37.99 7.75 -13.67
C ASP A 688 -37.90 7.89 -12.15
N ASN A 689 -36.78 8.50 -11.75
CA ASN A 689 -36.51 9.22 -10.50
C ASN A 689 -36.26 8.44 -9.20
N LEU A 690 -35.04 8.59 -8.65
CA LEU A 690 -34.79 9.58 -7.59
C LEU A 690 -33.30 9.62 -7.18
N PHE A 691 -32.65 10.75 -7.49
CA PHE A 691 -31.67 11.37 -6.60
C PHE A 691 -32.45 12.15 -5.53
N GLY A 692 -32.06 11.98 -4.28
CA GLY A 692 -32.48 12.74 -3.11
C GLY A 692 -31.37 12.73 -2.09
#